data_AF-A0A1M5A031-F1
#
_entry.id   AF-A0A1M5A031-F1
#
_cell.length_a   1.000
_cell.length_b   1.000
_cell.length_c   1.000
_cell.angle_alpha   90.00
_cell.angle_beta   90.00
_cell.angle_gamma   90.00
#
_symmetry.space_group_name_H-M   'P 1'
#
loop_
_entity.id
_entity.type
_entity.pdbx_description
1 polymer ?
#
loop_
_entity_poly.entity_id
_entity_poly.type
_entity_poly.pdbx_seq_one_letter_code
_entity_poly.pdbx_strand_id
1 'polypeptide(L)'
;MKQVKFFLFIGLILPFTILGQPIENQTIKQDVAIRHTKREGFTDEKVKAIFLENNMPVAIIENSVYKWDGKNWLPAPVQHRKRNTLFSGLPEKVGAVLCSITYNGKNFAGTENGLYCSESGKNKWETVLPGDDKYRWAPSDVSVLTEDSEGRLWFGAEQGVGCLQKNTWKLYAGDEGLPYNRFTCAAAGPDGIVWFGTEKGAIRFKNGQFHYRFSLRWLPDDFVNDVVVQKNGTAWFATNKGVGQIAPRSMTFEQKAHYFTRQTETRHQRMGFIAPNELEVPYDTASFKHGISDNDGKYTSMYGSAQAFRYAVTGSQEAKKLARRSFEACKWLVDITHEPRFPARVIVPHDWPEPLADPEYSHQMNIRTQQNDPFWKDINPRFVKSKDGKYLWKCDTSSDELAGHYFFYGIYYDLVAETEEEKAPVREVVADITDHLIRNGFFLRDHDGKATRWGNFSPEFCNSIWGWDQRGLNSMMMLSFLNVAKHVTGNAKYDKVAQMLRNEHNYHINAMHGKEFFPPDNVVPWDNNLCLMSMLGLMNYETDPELLIMYRMSLENSWLHISKQKNAFWDALYSAMAQKFAQQVAEGYFNNENVFPEAGSFTNKAVSTLAEYPDLGNHIKEMLQQIPLDLIGYEMDNTHRLDVVQDPAPGQDPTVGWRKDGFALPVDERGHVRQDRDGFALHFKEVGGVNAEQEGTFFLLPYYMARYYKLIK
;
A
#
# COMPACT_ATOMS: atom_id res chain seq x y z
N MET A 1 31.36 -72.09 0.09
CA MET A 1 30.41 -71.04 -0.32
C MET A 1 29.57 -70.61 0.87
N LYS A 2 29.87 -69.45 1.49
CA LYS A 2 28.94 -68.66 2.32
C LYS A 2 29.30 -67.19 2.13
N GLN A 3 28.31 -66.41 1.68
CA GLN A 3 28.41 -65.02 1.25
C GLN A 3 28.65 -64.06 2.42
N VAL A 4 29.49 -63.07 2.17
CA VAL A 4 29.75 -61.89 2.99
C VAL A 4 28.57 -60.91 2.83
N LYS A 5 27.98 -60.44 3.94
CA LYS A 5 27.01 -59.34 3.95
C LYS A 5 27.73 -58.02 4.23
N PHE A 6 27.65 -57.10 3.26
CA PHE A 6 28.03 -55.70 3.39
C PHE A 6 26.94 -54.93 4.16
N PHE A 7 27.31 -54.21 5.22
CA PHE A 7 26.44 -53.21 5.86
C PHE A 7 26.88 -51.83 5.38
N LEU A 8 26.00 -51.14 4.63
CA LEU A 8 26.17 -49.75 4.24
C LEU A 8 25.69 -48.86 5.40
N PHE A 9 26.59 -48.05 5.96
CA PHE A 9 26.24 -46.94 6.85
C PHE A 9 25.83 -45.74 5.99
N ILE A 10 24.55 -45.39 5.98
CA ILE A 10 24.08 -44.11 5.43
C ILE A 10 24.13 -43.09 6.56
N GLY A 11 25.12 -42.18 6.51
CA GLY A 11 25.17 -41.01 7.37
C GLY A 11 24.08 -40.02 6.96
N LEU A 12 23.14 -39.73 7.89
CA LEU A 12 22.25 -38.58 7.77
C LEU A 12 23.10 -37.30 7.87
N ILE A 13 23.30 -36.63 6.74
CA ILE A 13 23.71 -35.22 6.72
C ILE A 13 22.42 -34.41 6.90
N LEU A 14 22.12 -34.03 8.14
CA LEU A 14 21.12 -32.99 8.42
C LEU A 14 21.72 -31.65 7.95
N PRO A 15 21.06 -30.90 7.05
CA PRO A 15 21.49 -29.55 6.77
C PRO A 15 21.21 -28.71 8.01
N PHE A 16 22.27 -28.16 8.61
CA PHE A 16 22.15 -27.05 9.54
C PHE A 16 21.56 -25.87 8.77
N THR A 17 20.24 -25.74 8.74
CA THR A 17 19.60 -24.47 8.44
C THR A 17 19.92 -23.52 9.59
N ILE A 18 20.73 -22.51 9.31
CA ILE A 18 20.83 -21.33 10.17
C ILE A 18 19.41 -20.74 10.20
N LEU A 19 18.65 -21.04 11.25
CA LEU A 19 17.34 -20.46 11.48
C LEU A 19 17.55 -18.96 11.64
N GLY A 20 17.13 -18.18 10.63
CA GLY A 20 17.02 -16.73 10.75
C GLY A 20 16.14 -16.36 11.95
N GLN A 21 16.33 -15.17 12.50
CA GLN A 21 15.44 -14.68 13.55
C GLN A 21 14.00 -14.67 13.04
N PRO A 22 13.01 -15.12 13.83
CA PRO A 22 11.61 -15.00 13.47
C PRO A 22 11.27 -13.56 13.08
N ILE A 23 10.48 -13.37 12.04
CA ILE A 23 10.15 -12.04 11.52
C ILE A 23 9.66 -11.05 12.58
N GLU A 24 8.92 -11.51 13.60
CA GLU A 24 8.46 -10.65 14.71
C GLU A 24 9.61 -9.98 15.49
N ASN A 25 10.80 -10.58 15.45
CA ASN A 25 12.02 -10.11 16.11
C ASN A 25 12.98 -9.40 15.14
N GLN A 26 12.71 -9.46 13.83
CA GLN A 26 13.52 -8.76 12.85
C GLN A 26 13.38 -7.25 13.03
N THR A 27 14.51 -6.59 13.31
CA THR A 27 14.56 -5.13 13.43
C THR A 27 14.58 -4.49 12.05
N ILE A 28 13.62 -3.63 11.77
CA ILE A 28 13.55 -2.74 10.61
C ILE A 28 13.91 -1.31 11.01
N LYS A 29 14.32 -0.52 10.00
CA LYS A 29 14.49 0.93 10.13
C LYS A 29 13.31 1.60 9.45
N GLN A 30 12.36 2.08 10.25
CA GLN A 30 11.22 2.86 9.80
C GLN A 30 11.63 4.32 9.65
N ASP A 31 11.50 4.91 8.47
CA ASP A 31 11.64 6.36 8.32
C ASP A 31 10.45 7.06 8.98
N VAL A 32 10.74 8.11 9.76
CA VAL A 32 9.74 8.99 10.38
C VAL A 32 10.07 10.44 10.03
N ALA A 33 9.10 11.15 9.47
CA ALA A 33 9.21 12.57 9.17
C ALA A 33 8.70 13.40 10.36
N ILE A 34 9.44 14.45 10.72
CA ILE A 34 9.06 15.45 11.71
C ILE A 34 9.28 16.81 11.08
N ARG A 35 8.30 17.71 11.22
CA ARG A 35 8.33 19.07 10.69
C ARG A 35 8.47 20.04 11.85
N HIS A 36 9.49 20.89 11.82
CA HIS A 36 9.71 21.97 12.78
C HIS A 36 9.45 23.30 12.07
N THR A 37 8.41 24.02 12.46
CA THR A 37 7.95 25.28 11.86
C THR A 37 7.92 26.39 12.92
N LYS A 38 7.22 27.50 12.68
CA LYS A 38 7.04 28.58 13.68
C LYS A 38 6.45 28.10 15.01
N ARG A 39 5.73 26.96 15.02
CA ARG A 39 5.15 26.39 16.25
C ARG A 39 6.22 26.01 17.28
N GLU A 40 7.44 25.74 16.84
CA GLU A 40 8.59 25.36 17.67
C GLU A 40 9.42 26.58 18.14
N GLY A 41 8.90 27.80 18.00
CA GLY A 41 9.50 29.02 18.57
C GLY A 41 10.50 29.76 17.66
N PHE A 42 10.52 29.45 16.37
CA PHE A 42 11.32 30.19 15.39
C PHE A 42 10.76 31.59 15.13
N THR A 43 11.64 32.56 14.87
CA THR A 43 11.25 33.92 14.45
C THR A 43 10.75 33.99 13.00
N ASP A 44 11.15 33.03 12.17
CA ASP A 44 10.77 32.90 10.76
C ASP A 44 10.75 31.41 10.37
N GLU A 45 10.16 31.06 9.22
CA GLU A 45 10.15 29.69 8.69
C GLU A 45 11.22 29.47 7.63
N LYS A 46 11.77 30.53 7.03
CA LYS A 46 12.81 30.37 6.01
C LYS A 46 14.15 30.01 6.65
N VAL A 47 14.53 28.74 6.53
CA VAL A 47 15.81 28.23 7.01
C VAL A 47 16.82 28.30 5.87
N LYS A 48 17.84 29.16 6.03
CA LYS A 48 18.86 29.41 4.99
C LYS A 48 19.91 28.32 4.93
N ALA A 49 20.29 27.77 6.07
CA ALA A 49 21.33 26.76 6.19
C ALA A 49 21.15 25.92 7.45
N ILE A 50 21.69 24.72 7.44
CA ILE A 50 21.73 23.84 8.60
C ILE A 50 23.10 23.15 8.67
N PHE A 51 23.65 22.99 9.87
CA PHE A 51 24.92 22.30 10.06
C PHE A 51 24.95 21.55 11.39
N LEU A 52 25.98 20.73 11.61
CA LEU A 52 26.16 20.02 12.87
C LEU A 52 27.25 20.66 13.74
N GLU A 53 26.93 20.93 15.00
CA GLU A 53 27.90 21.27 16.05
C GLU A 53 27.83 20.18 17.13
N ASN A 54 28.94 19.48 17.37
CA ASN A 54 28.96 18.31 18.28
C ASN A 54 27.88 17.27 17.95
N ASN A 55 27.65 17.01 16.65
CA ASN A 55 26.61 16.13 16.12
C ASN A 55 25.16 16.56 16.44
N MET A 56 24.94 17.79 16.89
CA MET A 56 23.62 18.39 17.08
C MET A 56 23.34 19.43 16.00
N PRO A 57 22.12 19.46 15.43
CA PRO A 57 21.80 20.38 14.35
C PRO A 57 21.68 21.83 14.85
N VAL A 58 22.22 22.74 14.05
CA VAL A 58 22.18 24.19 14.21
C VAL A 58 21.62 24.78 12.92
N ALA A 59 20.53 25.52 13.03
CA ALA A 59 19.82 26.13 11.91
C ALA A 59 20.05 27.64 11.88
N ILE A 60 20.31 28.18 10.69
CA ILE A 60 20.37 29.61 10.44
C ILE A 60 19.03 30.02 9.81
N ILE A 61 18.26 30.81 10.56
CA ILE A 61 16.92 31.26 10.17
C ILE A 61 17.00 32.78 10.02
N GLU A 62 16.90 33.26 8.78
CA GLU A 62 17.20 34.64 8.42
C GLU A 62 18.56 35.16 8.93
N ASN A 63 18.58 35.88 10.05
CA ASN A 63 19.78 36.41 10.72
C ASN A 63 19.97 35.84 12.13
N SER A 64 19.09 34.93 12.55
CA SER A 64 19.09 34.27 13.86
C SER A 64 19.65 32.87 13.76
N VAL A 65 20.26 32.39 14.84
CA VAL A 65 20.79 31.02 14.94
C VAL A 65 20.03 30.27 16.02
N TYR A 66 19.62 29.05 15.69
CA TYR A 66 18.93 28.15 16.61
C TYR A 66 19.68 26.83 16.71
N LYS A 67 19.83 26.31 17.92
CA LYS A 67 20.48 25.02 18.19
C LYS A 67 19.46 24.05 18.77
N TRP A 68 19.47 22.82 18.25
CA TRP A 68 18.67 21.73 18.80
C TRP A 68 19.33 21.17 20.06
N ASP A 69 18.57 21.07 21.15
CA ASP A 69 19.02 20.47 22.42
C ASP A 69 18.67 18.98 22.57
N GLY A 70 18.00 18.40 21.56
CA GLY A 70 17.45 17.05 21.61
C GLY A 70 15.92 17.01 21.65
N LYS A 71 15.28 18.12 22.05
CA LYS A 71 13.82 18.24 22.18
C LYS A 71 13.26 19.57 21.65
N ASN A 72 13.99 20.67 21.77
CA ASN A 72 13.56 22.00 21.38
C ASN A 72 14.67 22.73 20.62
N TRP A 73 14.26 23.71 19.83
CA TRP A 73 15.16 24.68 19.21
C TRP A 73 15.36 25.88 20.14
N LEU A 74 16.60 26.14 20.52
CA LEU A 74 16.97 27.22 21.42
C LEU A 74 17.75 28.30 20.65
N PRO A 75 17.47 29.60 20.86
CA PRO A 75 18.29 30.67 20.31
C PRO A 75 19.75 30.51 20.75
N ALA A 76 20.67 30.69 19.81
CA ALA A 76 22.10 30.61 20.01
C ALA A 76 22.78 31.89 19.50
N PRO A 77 23.98 32.23 20.01
CA PRO A 77 24.76 33.35 19.49
C PRO A 77 24.98 33.20 17.98
N VAL A 78 24.94 34.33 17.25
CA VAL A 78 25.21 34.34 15.82
C VAL A 78 26.60 33.77 15.57
N GLN A 79 26.65 32.60 14.93
CA GLN A 79 27.90 32.02 14.44
C GLN A 79 28.01 32.28 12.94
N HIS A 80 29.13 32.88 12.54
CA HIS A 80 29.46 32.99 11.12
C HIS A 80 29.99 31.64 10.64
N ARG A 81 29.21 30.97 9.78
CA ARG A 81 29.72 29.83 9.01
C ARG A 81 30.90 30.32 8.17
N LYS A 82 32.08 29.75 8.37
CA LYS A 82 33.19 29.93 7.41
C LYS A 82 32.71 29.37 6.08
N ARG A 83 32.54 30.21 5.06
CA ARG A 83 32.40 29.73 3.68
C ARG A 83 33.64 28.91 3.37
N ASN A 84 33.47 27.73 2.77
CA ASN A 84 34.61 27.04 2.17
C ASN A 84 35.27 28.02 1.21
N THR A 85 36.56 28.22 1.38
CA THR A 85 37.36 29.00 0.43
C THR A 85 37.30 28.26 -0.89
N LEU A 86 36.56 28.81 -1.84
CA LEU A 86 36.57 28.32 -3.22
C LEU A 86 38.02 28.40 -3.71
N PHE A 87 38.50 27.34 -4.35
CA PHE A 87 39.87 27.30 -4.84
C PHE A 87 40.11 28.45 -5.83
N SER A 88 41.24 29.13 -5.71
CA SER A 88 41.67 30.16 -6.66
C SER A 88 42.38 29.54 -7.86
N GLY A 89 42.34 30.22 -9.03
CA GLY A 89 43.10 29.83 -10.22
C GLY A 89 42.39 28.88 -11.20
N LEU A 90 41.07 28.77 -11.12
CA LEU A 90 40.26 28.19 -12.20
C LEU A 90 40.33 29.07 -13.48
N PRO A 91 40.30 28.48 -14.68
CA PRO A 91 40.29 29.25 -15.95
C PRO A 91 39.10 30.21 -16.04
N GLU A 92 39.23 31.37 -16.69
CA GLU A 92 38.15 32.38 -16.79
C GLU A 92 36.84 31.86 -17.41
N LYS A 93 36.90 30.81 -18.25
CA LYS A 93 35.76 30.29 -19.01
C LYS A 93 34.89 29.27 -18.25
N VAL A 94 35.18 28.98 -16.97
CA VAL A 94 34.48 27.91 -16.24
C VAL A 94 33.15 28.33 -15.60
N GLY A 95 32.79 29.62 -15.61
CA GLY A 95 31.58 30.12 -14.93
C GLY A 95 31.73 30.22 -13.42
N ALA A 96 30.64 30.48 -12.70
CA ALA A 96 30.66 30.57 -11.23
C ALA A 96 30.95 29.20 -10.60
N VAL A 97 31.80 29.18 -9.56
CA VAL A 97 32.06 27.97 -8.78
C VAL A 97 30.93 27.78 -7.76
N LEU A 98 30.22 26.66 -7.89
CA LEU A 98 29.03 26.36 -7.10
C LEU A 98 29.39 25.51 -5.88
N CYS A 99 30.31 24.55 -6.06
CA CYS A 99 30.76 23.65 -4.99
C CYS A 99 32.21 23.21 -5.18
N SER A 100 32.82 22.70 -4.11
CA SER A 100 34.19 22.14 -4.17
C SER A 100 34.47 21.17 -3.02
N ILE A 101 35.37 20.21 -3.25
CA ILE A 101 35.81 19.22 -2.26
C ILE A 101 37.24 18.77 -2.54
N THR A 102 37.99 18.39 -1.50
CA THR A 102 39.25 17.64 -1.66
C THR A 102 38.96 16.17 -1.48
N TYR A 103 39.28 15.36 -2.48
CA TYR A 103 39.06 13.92 -2.52
C TYR A 103 40.34 13.22 -3.02
N ASN A 104 40.86 12.27 -2.23
CA ASN A 104 42.06 11.48 -2.56
C ASN A 104 43.25 12.32 -3.06
N GLY A 105 43.55 13.44 -2.40
CA GLY A 105 44.67 14.31 -2.76
C GLY A 105 44.44 15.18 -4.00
N LYS A 106 43.24 15.17 -4.57
CA LYS A 106 42.82 16.05 -5.66
C LYS A 106 41.74 17.02 -5.18
N ASN A 107 41.75 18.22 -5.71
CA ASN A 107 40.70 19.21 -5.52
C ASN A 107 39.72 19.11 -6.69
N PHE A 108 38.44 18.98 -6.40
CA PHE A 108 37.36 19.01 -7.36
C PHE A 108 36.57 20.31 -7.20
N ALA A 109 36.20 20.93 -8.32
CA ALA A 109 35.36 22.11 -8.37
C ALA A 109 34.22 21.89 -9.35
N GLY A 110 32.98 22.03 -8.87
CA GLY A 110 31.78 22.06 -9.67
C GLY A 110 31.39 23.49 -9.98
N THR A 111 31.08 23.77 -11.25
CA THR A 111 30.76 25.12 -11.74
C THR A 111 29.51 25.08 -12.63
N GLU A 112 29.03 26.26 -13.00
CA GLU A 112 27.95 26.41 -13.99
C GLU A 112 28.26 25.68 -15.32
N ASN A 113 29.53 25.62 -15.72
CA ASN A 113 29.95 25.11 -17.02
C ASN A 113 30.77 23.80 -16.95
N GLY A 114 30.89 23.12 -15.80
CA GLY A 114 31.69 21.90 -15.74
C GLY A 114 32.06 21.36 -14.37
N LEU A 115 32.61 20.14 -14.40
CA LEU A 115 33.37 19.54 -13.31
C LEU A 115 34.85 19.62 -13.65
N TYR A 116 35.66 20.14 -12.73
CA TYR A 116 37.10 20.32 -12.91
C TYR A 116 37.86 19.66 -11.77
N CYS A 117 39.06 19.15 -12.05
CA CYS A 117 39.95 18.62 -11.03
C CYS A 117 41.37 19.18 -11.16
N SER A 118 42.07 19.30 -10.03
CA SER A 118 43.49 19.64 -9.95
C SER A 118 44.14 18.79 -8.85
N GLU A 119 45.41 18.46 -9.01
CA GLU A 119 46.20 17.87 -7.91
C GLU A 119 46.32 18.87 -6.76
N SER A 120 46.24 18.40 -5.51
CA SER A 120 46.35 19.29 -4.35
C SER A 120 47.71 20.01 -4.34
N GLY A 121 47.68 21.33 -4.13
CA GLY A 121 48.87 22.18 -4.20
C GLY A 121 49.33 22.57 -5.61
N LYS A 122 48.69 22.07 -6.68
CA LYS A 122 48.91 22.53 -8.06
C LYS A 122 47.76 23.42 -8.52
N ASN A 123 48.08 24.40 -9.36
CA ASN A 123 47.11 25.31 -9.96
C ASN A 123 46.81 24.99 -11.43
N LYS A 124 46.78 23.69 -11.78
CA LYS A 124 46.50 23.21 -13.14
C LYS A 124 45.21 22.41 -13.10
N TRP A 125 44.13 23.05 -13.55
CA TRP A 125 42.80 22.46 -13.61
C TRP A 125 42.56 21.77 -14.94
N GLU A 126 41.96 20.58 -14.88
CA GLU A 126 41.57 19.77 -16.03
C GLU A 126 40.06 19.51 -15.97
N THR A 127 39.39 19.56 -17.12
CA THR A 127 37.98 19.21 -17.23
C THR A 127 37.80 17.71 -17.01
N VAL A 128 36.87 17.36 -16.14
CA VAL A 128 36.45 15.99 -15.92
C VAL A 128 35.25 15.70 -16.81
N LEU A 129 35.35 14.66 -17.63
CA LEU A 129 34.27 14.15 -18.46
C LEU A 129 33.90 12.73 -17.97
N PRO A 130 33.00 12.62 -16.98
CA PRO A 130 32.58 11.33 -16.44
C PRO A 130 31.96 10.45 -17.53
N GLY A 131 32.23 9.15 -17.48
CA GLY A 131 31.63 8.20 -18.41
C GLY A 131 31.59 6.79 -17.86
N ASP A 132 30.55 6.07 -18.23
CA ASP A 132 30.36 4.64 -17.99
C ASP A 132 29.90 3.96 -19.30
N ASP A 133 29.36 2.74 -19.19
CA ASP A 133 28.92 1.97 -20.35
C ASP A 133 27.72 2.60 -21.09
N LYS A 134 26.90 3.40 -20.41
CA LYS A 134 25.68 4.01 -20.96
C LYS A 134 25.86 5.47 -21.34
N TYR A 135 26.65 6.20 -20.57
CA TYR A 135 26.70 7.65 -20.63
C TYR A 135 28.13 8.16 -20.74
N ARG A 136 28.27 9.32 -21.39
CA ARG A 136 29.46 10.18 -21.33
C ARG A 136 28.99 11.61 -21.19
N TRP A 137 29.34 12.27 -20.10
CA TRP A 137 28.84 13.61 -19.79
C TRP A 137 29.95 14.65 -19.91
N ALA A 138 29.61 15.76 -20.55
CA ALA A 138 30.22 17.06 -20.28
C ALA A 138 29.28 17.78 -19.32
N PRO A 139 29.45 17.62 -17.99
CA PRO A 139 28.45 18.06 -17.03
C PRO A 139 28.32 19.58 -17.03
N SER A 140 27.12 20.08 -16.76
CA SER A 140 26.80 21.49 -16.55
C SER A 140 26.06 21.65 -15.23
N ASP A 141 26.10 22.85 -14.66
CA ASP A 141 25.44 23.17 -13.38
C ASP A 141 25.80 22.16 -12.28
N VAL A 142 27.09 21.99 -12.04
CA VAL A 142 27.58 21.04 -11.02
C VAL A 142 27.49 21.68 -9.64
N SER A 143 26.29 21.62 -9.06
CA SER A 143 25.94 22.36 -7.84
C SER A 143 26.29 21.62 -6.55
N VAL A 144 26.54 20.31 -6.61
CA VAL A 144 26.83 19.50 -5.41
C VAL A 144 28.04 18.57 -5.60
N LEU A 145 28.87 18.50 -4.57
CA LEU A 145 30.01 17.58 -4.43
C LEU A 145 30.07 17.07 -2.99
N THR A 146 30.12 15.76 -2.78
CA THR A 146 30.24 15.16 -1.44
C THR A 146 30.98 13.82 -1.47
N GLU A 147 31.67 13.48 -0.39
CA GLU A 147 32.30 12.17 -0.21
C GLU A 147 31.51 11.38 0.84
N ASP A 148 31.16 10.14 0.52
CA ASP A 148 30.42 9.29 1.45
C ASP A 148 31.30 8.47 2.39
N SER A 149 30.67 7.77 3.33
CA SER A 149 31.35 6.94 4.32
C SER A 149 32.04 5.70 3.75
N GLU A 150 31.80 5.36 2.47
CA GLU A 150 32.50 4.30 1.74
C GLU A 150 33.68 4.84 0.91
N GLY A 151 33.99 6.13 1.02
CA GLY A 151 35.04 6.80 0.26
C GLY A 151 34.70 6.95 -1.22
N ARG A 152 33.42 7.07 -1.57
CA ARG A 152 32.97 7.37 -2.93
C ARG A 152 32.71 8.86 -3.06
N LEU A 153 33.19 9.46 -4.15
CA LEU A 153 32.90 10.85 -4.48
C LEU A 153 31.63 10.92 -5.32
N TRP A 154 30.71 11.79 -4.91
CA TRP A 154 29.45 12.04 -5.59
C TRP A 154 29.40 13.46 -6.13
N PHE A 155 28.85 13.62 -7.33
CA PHE A 155 28.43 14.92 -7.86
C PHE A 155 26.98 14.86 -8.33
N GLY A 156 26.33 16.02 -8.32
CA GLY A 156 25.05 16.24 -9.00
C GLY A 156 25.21 17.36 -10.00
N ALA A 157 24.63 17.17 -11.18
CA ALA A 157 24.68 18.06 -12.32
C ALA A 157 23.32 18.05 -13.03
N GLU A 158 23.11 18.95 -13.99
CA GLU A 158 21.89 18.96 -14.80
C GLU A 158 21.63 17.63 -15.52
N GLN A 159 22.68 16.89 -15.89
CA GLN A 159 22.56 15.58 -16.54
C GLN A 159 22.12 14.46 -15.59
N GLY A 160 22.32 14.63 -14.27
CA GLY A 160 22.01 13.63 -13.26
C GLY A 160 23.08 13.52 -12.16
N VAL A 161 23.22 12.33 -11.57
CA VAL A 161 24.17 12.05 -10.49
C VAL A 161 25.31 11.21 -11.01
N GLY A 162 26.55 11.53 -10.62
CA GLY A 162 27.70 10.67 -10.84
C GLY A 162 28.38 10.24 -9.55
N CYS A 163 28.82 8.99 -9.50
CA CYS A 163 29.54 8.38 -8.40
C CYS A 163 30.91 7.87 -8.89
N LEU A 164 31.99 8.35 -8.28
CA LEU A 164 33.35 7.91 -8.55
C LEU A 164 33.84 6.99 -7.43
N GLN A 165 34.14 5.75 -7.78
CA GLN A 165 34.79 4.79 -6.90
C GLN A 165 35.94 4.09 -7.63
N LYS A 166 37.13 4.05 -7.01
CA LYS A 166 38.32 3.39 -7.59
C LYS A 166 38.60 3.81 -9.05
N ASN A 167 38.53 5.11 -9.33
CA ASN A 167 38.70 5.72 -10.66
C ASN A 167 37.66 5.35 -11.72
N THR A 168 36.57 4.66 -11.36
CA THR A 168 35.47 4.32 -12.26
C THR A 168 34.26 5.18 -11.92
N TRP A 169 33.66 5.78 -12.94
CA TRP A 169 32.40 6.50 -12.81
C TRP A 169 31.23 5.54 -12.98
N LYS A 170 30.17 5.77 -12.21
CA LYS A 170 28.84 5.26 -12.46
C LYS A 170 27.88 6.44 -12.49
N LEU A 171 27.10 6.54 -13.56
CA LEU A 171 26.24 7.66 -13.87
C LEU A 171 24.78 7.24 -13.74
N TYR A 172 23.95 8.13 -13.20
CA TYR A 172 22.55 7.88 -12.90
C TYR A 172 21.69 9.02 -13.44
N ALA A 173 20.80 8.69 -14.38
CA ALA A 173 19.75 9.56 -14.87
C ALA A 173 18.37 8.98 -14.49
N GLY A 174 17.30 9.49 -15.10
CA GLY A 174 15.95 8.97 -14.88
C GLY A 174 15.82 7.47 -15.17
N ASP A 175 16.56 6.95 -16.15
CA ASP A 175 16.54 5.51 -16.50
C ASP A 175 17.13 4.62 -15.38
N GLU A 176 17.96 5.18 -14.50
CA GLU A 176 18.51 4.50 -13.32
C GLU A 176 17.74 4.84 -12.03
N GLY A 177 16.57 5.47 -12.14
CA GLY A 177 15.69 5.75 -11.01
C GLY A 177 15.89 7.10 -10.34
N LEU A 178 16.70 8.01 -10.91
CA LEU A 178 16.82 9.37 -10.38
C LEU A 178 15.52 10.16 -10.65
N PRO A 179 14.77 10.62 -9.63
CA PRO A 179 13.48 11.26 -9.86
C PRO A 179 13.59 12.72 -10.31
N TYR A 180 14.68 13.42 -9.96
CA TYR A 180 14.85 14.85 -10.20
C TYR A 180 16.33 15.25 -10.21
N ASN A 181 16.70 16.27 -10.99
CA ASN A 181 18.10 16.62 -11.29
C ASN A 181 18.46 18.11 -11.08
N ARG A 182 17.60 18.92 -10.44
CA ARG A 182 17.93 20.29 -10.02
C ARG A 182 18.40 20.31 -8.58
N PHE A 183 19.69 20.05 -8.37
CA PHE A 183 20.30 19.88 -7.05
C PHE A 183 20.67 21.23 -6.40
N THR A 184 20.54 21.30 -5.08
CA THR A 184 20.87 22.51 -4.29
C THR A 184 21.94 22.27 -3.23
N CYS A 185 21.99 21.06 -2.66
CA CYS A 185 22.95 20.68 -1.63
C CYS A 185 23.08 19.15 -1.53
N ALA A 186 24.11 18.65 -0.86
CA ALA A 186 24.25 17.23 -0.57
C ALA A 186 24.97 16.99 0.75
N ALA A 187 24.62 15.89 1.42
CA ALA A 187 25.30 15.42 2.63
C ALA A 187 25.38 13.90 2.67
N ALA A 188 26.59 13.41 2.96
CA ALA A 188 26.82 12.01 3.25
C ALA A 188 26.33 11.64 4.67
N GLY A 189 25.77 10.44 4.77
CA GLY A 189 25.40 9.78 6.02
C GLY A 189 26.25 8.55 6.31
N PRO A 190 25.92 7.82 7.39
CA PRO A 190 26.51 6.51 7.66
C PRO A 190 26.12 5.49 6.58
N ASP A 191 26.88 4.39 6.50
CA ASP A 191 26.58 3.21 5.67
C ASP A 191 26.39 3.52 4.18
N GLY A 192 27.21 4.42 3.62
CA GLY A 192 27.18 4.78 2.20
C GLY A 192 25.93 5.55 1.77
N ILE A 193 25.09 6.03 2.71
CA ILE A 193 23.92 6.85 2.40
C ILE A 193 24.39 8.23 1.92
N VAL A 194 23.74 8.74 0.89
CA VAL A 194 23.90 10.14 0.45
C VAL A 194 22.52 10.78 0.30
N TRP A 195 22.37 11.97 0.86
CA TRP A 195 21.20 12.81 0.66
C TRP A 195 21.53 13.94 -0.31
N PHE A 196 20.64 14.19 -1.26
CA PHE A 196 20.67 15.32 -2.17
C PHE A 196 19.43 16.18 -1.89
N GLY A 197 19.65 17.45 -1.56
CA GLY A 197 18.60 18.47 -1.60
C GLY A 197 18.39 18.94 -3.04
N THR A 198 17.15 19.26 -3.38
CA THR A 198 16.78 19.72 -4.71
C THR A 198 15.79 20.88 -4.62
N GLU A 199 15.47 21.48 -5.77
CA GLU A 199 14.40 22.49 -5.86
C GLU A 199 13.00 21.90 -5.63
N LYS A 200 12.85 20.57 -5.76
CA LYS A 200 11.59 19.86 -5.58
C LYS A 200 11.82 18.56 -4.81
N GLY A 201 11.86 18.65 -3.48
CA GLY A 201 12.04 17.55 -2.53
C GLY A 201 13.50 17.22 -2.23
N ALA A 202 13.70 16.12 -1.50
CA ALA A 202 15.01 15.53 -1.23
C ALA A 202 15.10 14.11 -1.83
N ILE A 203 16.30 13.69 -2.19
CA ILE A 203 16.57 12.36 -2.75
C ILE A 203 17.60 11.67 -1.86
N ARG A 204 17.27 10.48 -1.37
CA ARG A 204 18.21 9.62 -0.63
C ARG A 204 18.71 8.50 -1.53
N PHE A 205 20.00 8.42 -1.76
CA PHE A 205 20.64 7.21 -2.29
C PHE A 205 20.96 6.24 -1.16
N LYS A 206 20.47 5.01 -1.23
CA LYS A 206 20.73 3.94 -0.27
C LYS A 206 20.62 2.58 -0.95
N ASN A 207 21.57 1.68 -0.68
CA ASN A 207 21.56 0.30 -1.21
C ASN A 207 21.39 0.21 -2.73
N GLY A 208 21.97 1.15 -3.49
CA GLY A 208 21.88 1.16 -4.95
C GLY A 208 20.59 1.76 -5.51
N GLN A 209 19.69 2.30 -4.69
CA GLN A 209 18.41 2.86 -5.10
C GLN A 209 18.26 4.31 -4.64
N PHE A 210 17.54 5.10 -5.42
CA PHE A 210 17.08 6.44 -5.04
C PHE A 210 15.70 6.34 -4.40
N HIS A 211 15.54 7.00 -3.26
CA HIS A 211 14.28 7.17 -2.57
C HIS A 211 13.91 8.64 -2.57
N TYR A 212 12.72 8.97 -3.07
CA TYR A 212 12.26 10.34 -3.17
C TYR A 212 11.49 10.75 -1.91
N ARG A 213 11.79 11.93 -1.39
CA ARG A 213 11.22 12.49 -0.15
C ARG A 213 10.68 13.87 -0.49
N PHE A 214 9.42 13.87 -0.90
CA PHE A 214 8.73 15.00 -1.53
C PHE A 214 7.38 15.28 -0.84
N SER A 215 6.89 16.51 -0.93
CA SER A 215 5.67 17.02 -0.32
C SER A 215 5.69 17.02 1.21
N LEU A 216 4.60 17.52 1.79
CA LEU A 216 4.33 17.60 3.23
C LEU A 216 4.40 16.25 3.95
N ARG A 217 4.34 15.13 3.22
CA ARG A 217 4.64 13.80 3.76
C ARG A 217 6.03 13.75 4.39
N TRP A 218 7.02 14.38 3.76
CA TRP A 218 8.43 14.24 4.15
C TRP A 218 9.08 15.55 4.58
N LEU A 219 8.66 16.69 4.00
CA LEU A 219 9.34 17.97 4.17
C LEU A 219 8.33 19.10 4.44
N PRO A 220 8.69 20.14 5.21
CA PRO A 220 7.84 21.32 5.38
C PRO A 220 7.64 22.13 4.08
N ASP A 221 8.64 22.15 3.20
CA ASP A 221 8.60 22.73 1.85
C ASP A 221 9.50 21.89 0.93
N ASP A 222 9.15 21.85 -0.36
CA ASP A 222 9.87 21.06 -1.35
C ASP A 222 11.22 21.68 -1.72
N PHE A 223 11.39 22.99 -1.62
CA PHE A 223 12.67 23.62 -1.92
C PHE A 223 13.66 23.42 -0.76
N VAL A 224 14.65 22.55 -0.95
CA VAL A 224 15.66 22.23 0.07
C VAL A 224 16.84 23.18 -0.07
N ASN A 225 17.11 23.99 0.96
CA ASN A 225 18.21 24.96 0.98
C ASN A 225 19.55 24.34 1.41
N ASP A 226 19.53 23.43 2.39
CA ASP A 226 20.73 22.78 2.93
C ASP A 226 20.35 21.46 3.64
N VAL A 227 21.28 20.53 3.77
CA VAL A 227 21.05 19.21 4.40
C VAL A 227 22.24 18.79 5.24
N VAL A 228 21.98 18.18 6.40
CA VAL A 228 23.00 17.47 7.19
C VAL A 228 22.50 16.16 7.74
N VAL A 229 23.41 15.22 7.94
CA VAL A 229 23.10 13.88 8.47
C VAL A 229 23.89 13.63 9.74
N GLN A 230 23.18 13.33 10.82
CA GLN A 230 23.77 12.94 12.10
C GLN A 230 24.38 11.53 12.00
N LYS A 231 25.31 11.20 12.92
CA LYS A 231 25.93 9.87 13.01
C LYS A 231 24.93 8.71 13.17
N ASN A 232 23.75 8.96 13.72
CA ASN A 232 22.69 7.95 13.87
C ASN A 232 21.83 7.76 12.60
N GLY A 233 22.14 8.48 11.52
CA GLY A 233 21.41 8.43 10.26
C GLY A 233 20.23 9.40 10.14
N THR A 234 19.92 10.18 11.18
CA THR A 234 18.88 11.23 11.09
C THR A 234 19.35 12.34 10.16
N ALA A 235 18.57 12.62 9.12
CA ALA A 235 18.80 13.73 8.20
C ALA A 235 17.94 14.94 8.59
N TRP A 236 18.52 16.13 8.49
CA TRP A 236 17.89 17.41 8.76
C TRP A 236 17.99 18.31 7.54
N PHE A 237 16.89 18.96 7.19
CA PHE A 237 16.72 19.71 5.95
C PHE A 237 16.33 21.15 6.29
N ALA A 238 17.12 22.11 5.82
CA ALA A 238 16.71 23.51 5.80
C ALA A 238 15.77 23.72 4.60
N THR A 239 14.59 24.27 4.82
CA THR A 239 13.59 24.53 3.76
C THR A 239 13.05 25.95 3.87
N ASN A 240 12.21 26.37 2.92
CA ASN A 240 11.57 27.68 2.97
C ASN A 240 10.42 27.79 3.98
N LYS A 241 9.93 26.67 4.54
CA LYS A 241 8.84 26.63 5.52
C LYS A 241 9.17 25.86 6.80
N GLY A 242 10.44 25.82 7.17
CA GLY A 242 10.93 25.25 8.43
C GLY A 242 12.06 24.24 8.26
N VAL A 243 12.35 23.52 9.34
CA VAL A 243 13.33 22.42 9.34
C VAL A 243 12.58 21.10 9.19
N GLY A 244 12.92 20.34 8.14
CA GLY A 244 12.50 18.94 7.99
C GLY A 244 13.45 18.02 8.74
N GLN A 245 12.94 16.96 9.35
CA GLN A 245 13.73 15.92 10.00
C GLN A 245 13.23 14.55 9.52
N ILE A 246 14.11 13.73 8.96
CA ILE A 246 13.81 12.34 8.61
C ILE A 246 14.70 11.45 9.47
N ALA A 247 14.09 10.77 10.43
CA ALA A 247 14.78 9.96 11.42
C ALA A 247 14.51 8.46 11.21
N PRO A 248 15.55 7.60 11.18
CA PRO A 248 15.35 6.16 11.18
C PRO A 248 14.99 5.68 12.60
N ARG A 249 13.76 5.20 12.78
CA ARG A 249 13.29 4.56 14.01
C ARG A 249 13.50 3.05 13.92
N SER A 250 14.34 2.50 14.80
CA SER A 250 14.44 1.04 14.96
C SER A 250 13.13 0.51 15.56
N MET A 251 12.52 -0.47 14.91
CA MET A 251 11.40 -1.22 15.46
C MET A 251 11.29 -2.60 14.84
N THR A 252 10.53 -3.51 15.42
CA THR A 252 10.15 -4.76 14.75
C THR A 252 8.82 -4.64 14.03
N PHE A 253 8.50 -5.58 13.13
CA PHE A 253 7.16 -5.64 12.54
C PHE A 253 6.06 -5.83 13.59
N GLU A 254 6.35 -6.58 14.67
CA GLU A 254 5.40 -6.76 15.77
C GLU A 254 5.15 -5.45 16.53
N GLN A 255 6.20 -4.67 16.81
CA GLN A 255 6.04 -3.34 17.39
C GLN A 255 5.23 -2.40 16.49
N LYS A 256 5.40 -2.51 15.17
CA LYS A 256 4.61 -1.76 14.18
C LYS A 256 3.15 -2.23 14.15
N ALA A 257 2.90 -3.54 14.27
CA ALA A 257 1.56 -4.11 14.42
C ALA A 257 0.86 -3.61 15.70
N HIS A 258 1.56 -3.56 16.82
CA HIS A 258 1.03 -2.98 18.06
C HIS A 258 0.73 -1.49 17.94
N TYR A 259 1.58 -0.73 17.23
CA TYR A 259 1.33 0.68 16.94
C TYR A 259 0.02 0.86 16.16
N PHE A 260 -0.18 0.11 15.07
CA PHE A 260 -1.39 0.22 14.24
C PHE A 260 -2.65 -0.34 14.89
N THR A 261 -2.52 -1.39 15.72
CA THR A 261 -3.65 -1.86 16.55
C THR A 261 -4.08 -0.74 17.50
N ARG A 262 -3.15 -0.11 18.21
CA ARG A 262 -3.47 1.01 19.11
C ARG A 262 -4.06 2.20 18.35
N GLN A 263 -3.50 2.56 17.20
CA GLN A 263 -4.00 3.65 16.36
C GLN A 263 -5.46 3.39 15.94
N THR A 264 -5.74 2.18 15.44
CA THR A 264 -7.08 1.77 15.04
C THR A 264 -8.05 1.83 16.21
N GLU A 265 -7.69 1.25 17.36
CA GLU A 265 -8.57 1.19 18.53
C GLU A 265 -8.80 2.55 19.20
N THR A 266 -7.81 3.44 19.18
CA THR A 266 -7.92 4.74 19.87
C THR A 266 -8.59 5.81 19.02
N ARG A 267 -8.42 5.74 17.69
CA ARG A 267 -8.92 6.78 16.79
C ARG A 267 -10.00 6.28 15.85
N HIS A 268 -9.92 5.07 15.32
CA HIS A 268 -10.81 4.61 14.22
C HIS A 268 -11.99 3.75 14.67
N GLN A 269 -12.03 3.36 15.95
CA GLN A 269 -13.10 2.54 16.49
C GLN A 269 -14.31 3.42 16.86
N ARG A 270 -15.47 3.07 16.29
CA ARG A 270 -16.74 3.75 16.53
C ARG A 270 -17.85 2.72 16.72
N MET A 271 -18.31 2.54 17.97
CA MET A 271 -19.43 1.64 18.30
C MET A 271 -19.24 0.19 17.82
N GLY A 272 -18.00 -0.28 17.74
CA GLY A 272 -17.63 -1.60 17.23
C GLY A 272 -17.13 -1.59 15.79
N PHE A 273 -17.53 -0.59 15.00
CA PHE A 273 -17.09 -0.39 13.62
C PHE A 273 -15.72 0.24 13.53
N ILE A 274 -15.02 -0.03 12.43
CA ILE A 274 -13.78 0.63 12.04
C ILE A 274 -14.07 1.55 10.86
N ALA A 275 -13.70 2.82 10.97
CA ALA A 275 -13.92 3.83 9.95
C ALA A 275 -12.73 4.82 9.88
N PRO A 276 -12.50 5.47 8.74
CA PRO A 276 -11.59 6.60 8.67
C PRO A 276 -12.11 7.75 9.55
N ASN A 277 -11.20 8.64 9.95
CA ASN A 277 -11.55 9.84 10.68
C ASN A 277 -11.31 11.08 9.83
N GLU A 278 -11.97 12.16 10.23
CA GLU A 278 -11.66 13.49 9.75
C GLU A 278 -10.73 14.18 10.74
N LEU A 279 -9.76 14.95 10.23
CA LEU A 279 -8.85 15.77 11.01
C LEU A 279 -9.35 17.21 10.97
N GLU A 280 -9.68 17.79 12.12
CA GLU A 280 -10.13 19.18 12.22
C GLU A 280 -9.01 20.16 11.85
N VAL A 281 -7.76 19.80 12.17
CA VAL A 281 -6.56 20.50 11.75
C VAL A 281 -5.83 19.63 10.72
N PRO A 282 -5.60 20.13 9.49
CA PRO A 282 -4.93 19.36 8.44
C PRO A 282 -3.63 18.70 8.92
N TYR A 283 -3.50 17.41 8.66
CA TYR A 283 -2.34 16.57 9.01
C TYR A 283 -2.04 16.40 10.50
N ASP A 284 -2.91 16.85 11.41
CA ASP A 284 -2.74 16.68 12.86
C ASP A 284 -3.65 15.58 13.40
N THR A 285 -3.07 14.40 13.62
CA THR A 285 -3.77 13.22 14.15
C THR A 285 -4.34 13.40 15.57
N ALA A 286 -3.93 14.44 16.31
CA ALA A 286 -4.50 14.74 17.62
C ALA A 286 -5.85 15.47 17.52
N SER A 287 -6.16 16.04 16.36
CA SER A 287 -7.38 16.82 16.09
C SER A 287 -8.49 16.01 15.41
N PHE A 288 -8.50 14.68 15.60
CA PHE A 288 -9.43 13.82 14.89
C PHE A 288 -10.85 13.89 15.48
N LYS A 289 -11.84 13.77 14.60
CA LYS A 289 -13.23 13.45 14.94
C LYS A 289 -13.66 12.18 14.21
N HIS A 290 -14.51 11.39 14.84
CA HIS A 290 -14.99 10.15 14.24
C HIS A 290 -15.89 10.46 13.05
N GLY A 291 -15.51 9.94 11.89
CA GLY A 291 -16.31 10.00 10.68
C GLY A 291 -17.19 8.77 10.49
N ILE A 292 -17.93 8.79 9.39
CA ILE A 292 -18.53 7.61 8.77
C ILE A 292 -17.90 7.41 7.41
N SER A 293 -17.71 6.18 6.97
CA SER A 293 -17.34 5.90 5.59
C SER A 293 -18.57 5.60 4.73
N ASP A 294 -18.33 5.28 3.46
CA ASP A 294 -19.38 4.70 2.63
C ASP A 294 -19.71 3.24 3.01
N ASN A 295 -18.77 2.51 3.64
CA ASN A 295 -18.81 1.06 3.89
C ASN A 295 -18.09 0.69 5.18
N ASP A 296 -18.67 1.01 6.35
CA ASP A 296 -18.01 0.79 7.63
C ASP A 296 -17.81 -0.71 7.91
N GLY A 297 -18.75 -1.56 7.53
CA GLY A 297 -18.62 -2.99 7.80
C GLY A 297 -17.60 -3.68 6.88
N LYS A 298 -17.31 -3.17 5.67
CA LYS A 298 -16.15 -3.64 4.87
C LYS A 298 -14.83 -3.46 5.62
N TYR A 299 -14.52 -2.24 6.10
CA TYR A 299 -13.27 -1.99 6.83
C TYR A 299 -13.26 -2.71 8.18
N THR A 300 -14.42 -2.80 8.85
CA THR A 300 -14.58 -3.61 10.07
C THR A 300 -14.30 -5.08 9.81
N SER A 301 -14.72 -5.62 8.67
CA SER A 301 -14.47 -7.02 8.25
C SER A 301 -12.99 -7.26 7.95
N MET A 302 -12.32 -6.31 7.29
CA MET A 302 -10.88 -6.37 7.05
C MET A 302 -10.09 -6.36 8.37
N TYR A 303 -10.46 -5.49 9.30
CA TYR A 303 -9.84 -5.44 10.63
C TYR A 303 -10.11 -6.71 11.44
N GLY A 304 -11.37 -7.18 11.45
CA GLY A 304 -11.76 -8.43 12.09
C GLY A 304 -10.96 -9.62 11.55
N SER A 305 -10.75 -9.68 10.23
CA SER A 305 -9.92 -10.70 9.57
C SER A 305 -8.45 -10.62 10.00
N ALA A 306 -7.90 -9.40 10.11
CA ALA A 306 -6.55 -9.19 10.62
C ALA A 306 -6.40 -9.72 12.05
N GLN A 307 -7.39 -9.47 12.91
CA GLN A 307 -7.39 -9.96 14.30
C GLN A 307 -7.65 -11.47 14.38
N ALA A 308 -8.42 -12.06 13.46
CA ALA A 308 -8.60 -13.49 13.36
C ALA A 308 -7.30 -14.21 12.98
N PHE A 309 -6.56 -13.70 11.97
CA PHE A 309 -5.23 -14.21 11.66
C PHE A 309 -4.25 -13.99 12.82
N ARG A 310 -4.29 -12.83 13.48
CA ARG A 310 -3.48 -12.57 14.69
C ARG A 310 -3.76 -13.60 15.77
N TYR A 311 -5.03 -13.92 16.03
CA TYR A 311 -5.40 -14.95 16.99
C TYR A 311 -4.83 -16.31 16.59
N ALA A 312 -5.02 -16.73 15.33
CA ALA A 312 -4.51 -18.00 14.84
C ALA A 312 -2.99 -18.15 14.96
N VAL A 313 -2.22 -17.08 14.76
CA VAL A 313 -0.75 -17.14 14.85
C VAL A 313 -0.19 -16.92 16.26
N THR A 314 -0.92 -16.26 17.16
CA THR A 314 -0.40 -15.87 18.49
C THR A 314 -1.12 -16.51 19.68
N GLY A 315 -2.33 -17.03 19.49
CA GLY A 315 -3.23 -17.42 20.59
C GLY A 315 -3.74 -16.25 21.45
N SER A 316 -3.54 -14.99 21.01
CA SER A 316 -3.86 -13.80 21.80
C SER A 316 -5.36 -13.65 22.08
N GLN A 317 -5.73 -13.68 23.36
CA GLN A 317 -7.11 -13.47 23.79
C GLN A 317 -7.61 -12.04 23.53
N GLU A 318 -6.71 -11.06 23.46
CA GLU A 318 -7.05 -9.72 22.98
C GLU A 318 -7.48 -9.77 21.51
N ALA A 319 -6.73 -10.48 20.67
CA ALA A 319 -7.07 -10.62 19.24
C ALA A 319 -8.41 -11.34 19.05
N LYS A 320 -8.69 -12.41 19.81
CA LYS A 320 -9.99 -13.10 19.81
C LYS A 320 -11.13 -12.14 20.16
N LYS A 321 -10.98 -11.32 21.20
CA LYS A 321 -12.00 -10.31 21.60
C LYS A 321 -12.23 -9.26 20.52
N LEU A 322 -11.17 -8.75 19.89
CA LEU A 322 -11.29 -7.75 18.83
C LEU A 322 -11.96 -8.33 17.57
N ALA A 323 -11.57 -9.55 17.16
CA ALA A 323 -12.23 -10.25 16.06
C ALA A 323 -13.71 -10.48 16.34
N ARG A 324 -14.05 -10.93 17.56
CA ARG A 324 -15.45 -11.13 17.98
C ARG A 324 -16.25 -9.83 17.96
N ARG A 325 -15.71 -8.74 18.48
CA ARG A 325 -16.38 -7.42 18.44
C ARG A 325 -16.64 -6.97 17.00
N SER A 326 -15.66 -7.13 16.10
CA SER A 326 -15.83 -6.82 14.69
C SER A 326 -16.93 -7.66 14.05
N PHE A 327 -17.00 -8.96 14.38
CA PHE A 327 -18.07 -9.84 13.92
C PHE A 327 -19.44 -9.37 14.44
N GLU A 328 -19.55 -9.07 15.74
CA GLU A 328 -20.79 -8.60 16.36
C GLU A 328 -21.25 -7.26 15.73
N ALA A 329 -20.33 -6.36 15.39
CA ALA A 329 -20.63 -5.11 14.68
C ALA A 329 -21.13 -5.38 13.24
N CYS A 330 -20.49 -6.27 12.48
CA CYS A 330 -20.96 -6.66 11.15
C CYS A 330 -22.32 -7.36 11.20
N LYS A 331 -22.58 -8.22 12.19
CA LYS A 331 -23.90 -8.83 12.40
C LYS A 331 -24.96 -7.76 12.71
N TRP A 332 -24.60 -6.75 13.51
CA TRP A 332 -25.52 -5.67 13.84
C TRP A 332 -26.01 -4.89 12.62
N LEU A 333 -25.19 -4.78 11.56
CA LEU A 333 -25.64 -4.20 10.28
C LEU A 333 -26.82 -4.95 9.68
N VAL A 334 -26.93 -6.25 9.90
CA VAL A 334 -28.08 -7.07 9.44
C VAL A 334 -29.23 -6.99 10.43
N ASP A 335 -28.95 -7.02 11.72
CA ASP A 335 -29.97 -7.09 12.77
C ASP A 335 -30.77 -5.78 12.91
N ILE A 336 -30.20 -4.64 12.52
CA ILE A 336 -30.83 -3.32 12.69
C ILE A 336 -31.91 -3.00 11.64
N THR A 337 -31.88 -3.68 10.50
CA THR A 337 -32.68 -3.30 9.33
C THR A 337 -34.14 -3.74 9.48
N HIS A 338 -35.02 -3.05 8.75
CA HIS A 338 -36.46 -3.35 8.80
C HIS A 338 -36.80 -4.56 7.97
N GLU A 339 -36.19 -4.65 6.78
CA GLU A 339 -36.23 -5.82 5.93
C GLU A 339 -35.45 -6.94 6.63
N PRO A 340 -36.07 -8.12 6.85
CA PRO A 340 -35.37 -9.24 7.43
C PRO A 340 -34.15 -9.55 6.56
N ARG A 341 -32.96 -9.56 7.17
CA ARG A 341 -31.75 -10.17 6.61
C ARG A 341 -31.01 -9.36 5.53
N PHE A 342 -31.27 -8.06 5.43
CA PHE A 342 -30.50 -7.12 4.59
C PHE A 342 -29.42 -6.44 5.45
N PRO A 343 -28.14 -6.37 5.04
CA PRO A 343 -27.12 -5.63 5.77
C PRO A 343 -27.20 -4.12 5.45
N ALA A 344 -27.20 -3.27 6.47
CA ALA A 344 -26.92 -1.84 6.36
C ALA A 344 -25.43 -1.57 6.03
N ARG A 345 -25.09 -0.33 5.64
CA ARG A 345 -23.69 0.09 5.38
C ARG A 345 -23.00 0.70 6.60
N VAL A 346 -23.77 1.48 7.35
CA VAL A 346 -23.30 2.33 8.45
C VAL A 346 -24.43 2.39 9.47
N ILE A 347 -24.09 2.38 10.76
CA ILE A 347 -25.02 2.69 11.86
C ILE A 347 -24.49 3.89 12.63
N VAL A 348 -25.35 4.85 12.92
CA VAL A 348 -25.06 6.02 13.77
C VAL A 348 -26.20 6.24 14.78
N PRO A 349 -25.95 6.89 15.93
CA PRO A 349 -27.00 7.39 16.81
C PRO A 349 -28.00 8.30 16.08
N HIS A 350 -29.25 8.33 16.55
CA HIS A 350 -30.30 9.16 15.94
C HIS A 350 -30.02 10.67 15.98
N ASP A 351 -29.15 11.11 16.88
CA ASP A 351 -28.70 12.46 17.15
C ASP A 351 -27.30 12.72 16.60
N TRP A 352 -26.88 11.97 15.57
CA TRP A 352 -25.59 12.15 14.91
C TRP A 352 -25.37 13.62 14.50
N PRO A 353 -24.22 14.22 14.87
CA PRO A 353 -24.06 15.68 14.81
C PRO A 353 -23.82 16.20 13.39
N GLU A 354 -23.24 15.39 12.48
CA GLU A 354 -23.02 15.83 11.09
C GLU A 354 -24.26 15.66 10.19
N PRO A 355 -24.41 16.53 9.16
CA PRO A 355 -25.40 16.33 8.12
C PRO A 355 -25.20 14.98 7.42
N LEU A 356 -26.22 14.14 7.48
CA LEU A 356 -26.24 12.81 6.86
C LEU A 356 -26.69 12.83 5.39
N ALA A 357 -27.11 13.99 4.89
CA ALA A 357 -27.45 14.17 3.49
C ALA A 357 -26.18 14.17 2.65
N ASP A 358 -26.11 13.31 1.65
CA ASP A 358 -25.02 13.35 0.69
C ASP A 358 -25.34 14.39 -0.39
N PRO A 359 -24.54 15.46 -0.51
CA PRO A 359 -24.78 16.51 -1.49
C PRO A 359 -24.68 16.01 -2.95
N GLU A 360 -23.97 14.89 -3.21
CA GLU A 360 -23.83 14.32 -4.55
C GLU A 360 -25.09 13.57 -5.01
N TYR A 361 -25.89 13.02 -4.10
CA TYR A 361 -27.02 12.13 -4.42
C TYR A 361 -28.39 12.74 -4.05
N SER A 362 -28.66 13.94 -4.54
CA SER A 362 -30.00 14.54 -4.39
C SER A 362 -31.10 13.70 -5.07
N HIS A 363 -32.33 13.78 -4.57
CA HIS A 363 -33.49 13.13 -5.19
C HIS A 363 -33.64 13.48 -6.68
N GLN A 364 -33.42 14.74 -7.04
CA GLN A 364 -33.47 15.19 -8.44
C GLN A 364 -32.34 14.59 -9.29
N MET A 365 -31.14 14.43 -8.73
CA MET A 365 -30.02 13.78 -9.40
C MET A 365 -30.36 12.31 -9.65
N ASN A 366 -30.85 11.58 -8.64
CA ASN A 366 -31.24 10.18 -8.81
C ASN A 366 -32.31 9.99 -9.90
N ILE A 367 -33.35 10.83 -9.92
CA ILE A 367 -34.39 10.79 -10.95
C ILE A 367 -33.82 11.06 -12.35
N ARG A 368 -32.87 12.00 -12.49
CA ARG A 368 -32.23 12.27 -13.78
C ARG A 368 -31.38 11.10 -14.25
N THR A 369 -30.60 10.50 -13.35
CA THR A 369 -29.76 9.34 -13.68
C THR A 369 -30.61 8.14 -14.12
N GLN A 370 -31.76 7.92 -13.47
CA GLN A 370 -32.73 6.87 -13.83
C GLN A 370 -33.24 6.96 -15.27
N GLN A 371 -33.18 8.12 -15.92
CA GLN A 371 -33.58 8.28 -17.33
C GLN A 371 -32.59 7.60 -18.29
N ASN A 372 -31.32 7.46 -17.88
CA ASN A 372 -30.25 6.86 -18.69
C ASN A 372 -29.83 5.48 -18.17
N ASP A 373 -30.00 5.21 -16.87
CA ASP A 373 -29.74 3.92 -16.25
C ASP A 373 -30.99 3.45 -15.47
N PRO A 374 -31.76 2.50 -16.02
CA PRO A 374 -32.99 2.03 -15.39
C PRO A 374 -32.74 1.22 -14.09
N PHE A 375 -31.50 0.80 -13.81
CA PHE A 375 -31.12 0.12 -12.57
C PHE A 375 -30.71 1.10 -11.46
N TRP A 376 -30.59 2.40 -11.76
CA TRP A 376 -30.22 3.40 -10.77
C TRP A 376 -31.29 3.53 -9.68
N LYS A 377 -30.88 3.48 -8.41
CA LYS A 377 -31.78 3.60 -7.26
C LYS A 377 -31.90 5.05 -6.78
N ASP A 378 -33.11 5.50 -6.48
CA ASP A 378 -33.32 6.66 -5.63
C ASP A 378 -33.21 6.26 -4.16
N ILE A 379 -32.17 6.76 -3.50
CA ILE A 379 -31.76 6.35 -2.16
C ILE A 379 -32.36 7.22 -1.05
N ASN A 380 -33.41 8.00 -1.32
CA ASN A 380 -33.97 8.93 -0.33
C ASN A 380 -35.12 8.31 0.49
N PRO A 381 -35.09 8.38 1.84
CA PRO A 381 -33.99 8.89 2.68
C PRO A 381 -32.83 7.89 2.75
N ARG A 382 -31.58 8.39 2.66
CA ARG A 382 -30.39 7.53 2.68
C ARG A 382 -30.11 6.90 4.04
N PHE A 383 -30.58 7.57 5.09
CA PHE A 383 -30.49 7.12 6.47
C PHE A 383 -31.87 6.82 6.99
N VAL A 384 -32.08 5.57 7.38
CA VAL A 384 -33.36 5.02 7.83
C VAL A 384 -33.32 4.85 9.33
N LYS A 385 -34.41 5.22 10.01
CA LYS A 385 -34.53 5.11 11.46
C LYS A 385 -34.72 3.66 11.88
N SER A 386 -33.99 3.21 12.91
CA SER A 386 -34.15 1.87 13.50
C SER A 386 -35.55 1.68 14.11
N LYS A 387 -35.99 0.43 14.30
CA LYS A 387 -37.33 0.11 14.86
C LYS A 387 -37.54 0.70 16.27
N ASP A 388 -36.49 0.73 17.09
CA ASP A 388 -36.50 1.31 18.43
C ASP A 388 -36.28 2.83 18.45
N GLY A 389 -36.01 3.42 17.27
CA GLY A 389 -35.80 4.84 17.09
C GLY A 389 -34.50 5.42 17.64
N LYS A 390 -33.59 4.58 18.16
CA LYS A 390 -32.33 5.03 18.79
C LYS A 390 -31.20 5.29 17.79
N TYR A 391 -31.29 4.71 16.60
CA TYR A 391 -30.24 4.75 15.60
C TYR A 391 -30.79 5.13 14.22
N LEU A 392 -29.89 5.60 13.37
CA LEU A 392 -30.05 5.71 11.94
C LEU A 392 -29.09 4.72 11.29
N TRP A 393 -29.53 4.05 10.23
CA TRP A 393 -28.67 3.16 9.46
C TRP A 393 -28.73 3.54 7.97
N LYS A 394 -27.57 3.45 7.31
CA LYS A 394 -27.40 3.86 5.91
C LYS A 394 -27.81 2.72 4.97
N CYS A 395 -28.73 3.03 4.06
CA CYS A 395 -29.25 2.09 3.06
C CYS A 395 -28.35 2.04 1.81
N ASP A 396 -28.83 1.36 0.75
CA ASP A 396 -28.18 1.21 -0.55
C ASP A 396 -26.82 0.50 -0.46
N THR A 397 -26.82 -0.65 0.22
CA THR A 397 -25.63 -1.45 0.47
C THR A 397 -24.94 -1.92 -0.81
N SER A 398 -23.63 -1.71 -0.83
CA SER A 398 -22.78 -1.99 -1.98
C SER A 398 -22.25 -3.42 -1.98
N SER A 399 -21.85 -3.94 -3.14
CA SER A 399 -21.25 -5.28 -3.29
C SER A 399 -19.95 -5.44 -2.52
N ASP A 400 -19.17 -4.36 -2.37
CA ASP A 400 -17.91 -4.38 -1.64
C ASP A 400 -18.06 -4.58 -0.12
N GLU A 401 -19.20 -4.16 0.44
CA GLU A 401 -19.62 -4.49 1.81
C GLU A 401 -19.76 -6.01 1.96
N LEU A 402 -20.48 -6.66 1.04
CA LEU A 402 -20.67 -8.11 1.04
C LEU A 402 -19.35 -8.86 0.79
N ALA A 403 -18.52 -8.42 -0.15
CA ALA A 403 -17.21 -9.02 -0.40
C ALA A 403 -16.35 -9.04 0.88
N GLY A 404 -16.32 -7.93 1.62
CA GLY A 404 -15.64 -7.86 2.92
C GLY A 404 -16.26 -8.79 3.97
N HIS A 405 -17.60 -8.80 4.08
CA HIS A 405 -18.32 -9.63 5.04
C HIS A 405 -18.07 -11.13 4.82
N TYR A 406 -18.24 -11.63 3.60
CA TYR A 406 -18.03 -13.06 3.30
C TYR A 406 -16.57 -13.49 3.40
N PHE A 407 -15.63 -12.59 3.06
CA PHE A 407 -14.22 -12.80 3.35
C PHE A 407 -13.98 -13.02 4.85
N PHE A 408 -14.56 -12.15 5.69
CA PHE A 408 -14.37 -12.22 7.13
C PHE A 408 -15.15 -13.35 7.80
N TYR A 409 -16.41 -13.60 7.43
CA TYR A 409 -17.25 -14.62 8.08
C TYR A 409 -16.65 -16.02 7.97
N GLY A 410 -16.10 -16.39 6.80
CA GLY A 410 -15.38 -17.67 6.64
C GLY A 410 -14.15 -17.75 7.54
N ILE A 411 -13.32 -16.71 7.53
CA ILE A 411 -12.09 -16.64 8.36
C ILE A 411 -12.43 -16.70 9.85
N TYR A 412 -13.42 -15.94 10.31
CA TYR A 412 -13.84 -15.93 11.71
C TYR A 412 -14.40 -17.29 12.15
N TYR A 413 -15.22 -17.91 11.30
CA TYR A 413 -15.79 -19.23 11.57
C TYR A 413 -14.71 -20.31 11.72
N ASP A 414 -13.68 -20.26 10.87
CA ASP A 414 -12.61 -21.26 10.85
C ASP A 414 -11.57 -21.05 11.94
N LEU A 415 -11.21 -19.79 12.21
CA LEU A 415 -10.03 -19.47 13.03
C LEU A 415 -10.35 -19.01 14.45
N VAL A 416 -11.56 -18.51 14.71
CA VAL A 416 -11.89 -17.83 15.97
C VAL A 416 -13.06 -18.46 16.71
N ALA A 417 -14.13 -18.81 16.00
CA ALA A 417 -15.31 -19.42 16.59
C ALA A 417 -15.04 -20.89 16.95
N GLU A 418 -14.91 -21.18 18.24
CA GLU A 418 -14.55 -22.51 18.74
C GLU A 418 -15.77 -23.28 19.26
N THR A 419 -16.70 -22.57 19.89
CA THR A 419 -17.92 -23.17 20.48
C THR A 419 -19.13 -23.01 19.57
N GLU A 420 -20.16 -23.83 19.78
CA GLU A 420 -21.43 -23.68 19.07
C GLU A 420 -22.13 -22.34 19.36
N GLU A 421 -21.91 -21.77 20.54
CA GLU A 421 -22.39 -20.43 20.90
C GLU A 421 -21.72 -19.33 20.05
N GLU A 422 -20.45 -19.52 19.69
CA GLU A 422 -19.71 -18.62 18.80
C GLU A 422 -20.04 -18.87 17.32
N LYS A 423 -20.27 -20.14 16.93
CA LYS A 423 -20.53 -20.53 15.53
C LYS A 423 -21.97 -20.29 15.08
N ALA A 424 -22.95 -20.45 15.97
CA ALA A 424 -24.37 -20.34 15.62
C ALA A 424 -24.75 -18.96 15.04
N PRO A 425 -24.33 -17.82 15.64
CA PRO A 425 -24.62 -16.50 15.08
C PRO A 425 -23.98 -16.26 13.70
N VAL A 426 -22.83 -16.88 13.42
CA VAL A 426 -22.16 -16.79 12.11
C VAL A 426 -22.98 -17.53 11.06
N ARG A 427 -23.46 -18.74 11.39
CA ARG A 427 -24.36 -19.50 10.50
C ARG A 427 -25.65 -18.75 10.22
N GLU A 428 -26.23 -18.13 11.25
CA GLU A 428 -27.43 -17.31 11.13
C GLU A 428 -27.20 -16.16 10.15
N VAL A 429 -26.22 -15.28 10.39
CA VAL A 429 -26.02 -14.08 9.56
C VAL A 429 -25.65 -14.41 8.11
N VAL A 430 -24.83 -15.45 7.90
CA VAL A 430 -24.46 -15.91 6.55
C VAL A 430 -25.68 -16.49 5.83
N ALA A 431 -26.46 -17.34 6.49
CA ALA A 431 -27.68 -17.89 5.90
C ALA A 431 -28.69 -16.78 5.60
N ASP A 432 -28.81 -15.80 6.49
CA ASP A 432 -29.73 -14.69 6.40
C ASP A 432 -29.47 -13.87 5.13
N ILE A 433 -28.23 -13.39 4.93
CA ILE A 433 -27.84 -12.61 3.75
C ILE A 433 -27.94 -13.46 2.48
N THR A 434 -27.45 -14.71 2.50
CA THR A 434 -27.45 -15.57 1.30
C THR A 434 -28.88 -15.90 0.85
N ASP A 435 -29.77 -16.21 1.80
CA ASP A 435 -31.17 -16.49 1.51
C ASP A 435 -31.92 -15.24 1.05
N HIS A 436 -31.55 -14.07 1.57
CA HIS A 436 -32.03 -12.79 1.06
C HIS A 436 -31.66 -12.58 -0.41
N LEU A 437 -30.43 -12.87 -0.82
CA LEU A 437 -30.03 -12.78 -2.23
C LEU A 437 -30.83 -13.76 -3.08
N ILE A 438 -30.87 -15.05 -2.70
CA ILE A 438 -31.55 -16.09 -3.47
C ILE A 438 -33.04 -15.81 -3.65
N ARG A 439 -33.76 -15.47 -2.57
CA ARG A 439 -35.22 -15.24 -2.61
C ARG A 439 -35.59 -14.05 -3.49
N ASN A 440 -34.65 -13.11 -3.67
CA ASN A 440 -34.86 -11.88 -4.41
C ASN A 440 -34.30 -11.93 -5.83
N GLY A 441 -33.97 -13.12 -6.36
CA GLY A 441 -33.43 -13.27 -7.71
C GLY A 441 -31.98 -12.81 -7.84
N PHE A 442 -31.20 -12.96 -6.77
CA PHE A 442 -29.80 -12.52 -6.63
C PHE A 442 -29.61 -11.00 -6.67
N PHE A 443 -30.66 -10.25 -6.35
CA PHE A 443 -30.57 -8.84 -6.01
C PHE A 443 -30.44 -8.69 -4.50
N LEU A 444 -29.55 -7.81 -4.08
CA LEU A 444 -29.61 -7.26 -2.73
C LEU A 444 -30.74 -6.24 -2.70
N ARG A 445 -31.89 -6.62 -2.10
CA ARG A 445 -33.06 -5.75 -2.00
C ARG A 445 -33.08 -5.05 -0.66
N ASP A 446 -33.24 -3.74 -0.73
CA ASP A 446 -33.19 -2.87 0.42
C ASP A 446 -34.56 -2.74 1.10
N HIS A 447 -34.66 -1.92 2.15
CA HIS A 447 -35.87 -1.71 2.95
C HIS A 447 -37.10 -1.19 2.17
N ASP A 448 -36.90 -0.60 1.00
CA ASP A 448 -37.95 -0.11 0.12
C ASP A 448 -38.41 -1.17 -0.92
N GLY A 449 -37.88 -2.38 -0.83
CA GLY A 449 -38.15 -3.50 -1.74
C GLY A 449 -37.43 -3.40 -3.09
N LYS A 450 -36.64 -2.35 -3.31
CA LYS A 450 -35.88 -2.13 -4.55
C LYS A 450 -34.46 -2.68 -4.41
N ALA A 451 -33.86 -3.06 -5.54
CA ALA A 451 -32.46 -3.46 -5.58
C ALA A 451 -31.54 -2.29 -5.21
N THR A 452 -30.43 -2.56 -4.51
CA THR A 452 -29.35 -1.59 -4.34
C THR A 452 -28.61 -1.36 -5.66
N ARG A 453 -27.92 -0.22 -5.79
CA ARG A 453 -27.21 0.12 -7.04
C ARG A 453 -26.13 -0.89 -7.42
N TRP A 454 -25.42 -1.43 -6.44
CA TRP A 454 -24.22 -2.24 -6.68
C TRP A 454 -24.40 -3.72 -6.32
N GLY A 455 -25.50 -4.09 -5.66
CA GLY A 455 -25.78 -5.46 -5.21
C GLY A 455 -26.58 -6.28 -6.21
N ASN A 456 -26.19 -6.28 -7.50
CA ASN A 456 -26.89 -7.01 -8.55
C ASN A 456 -26.06 -8.18 -9.09
N PHE A 457 -26.38 -9.38 -8.62
CA PHE A 457 -25.72 -10.63 -9.00
C PHE A 457 -26.62 -11.53 -9.85
N SER A 458 -27.71 -10.97 -10.39
CA SER A 458 -28.71 -11.72 -11.14
C SER A 458 -28.18 -12.20 -12.50
N PRO A 459 -28.59 -13.39 -12.97
CA PRO A 459 -28.29 -13.83 -14.33
C PRO A 459 -28.81 -12.87 -15.39
N GLU A 460 -29.93 -12.21 -15.12
CA GLU A 460 -30.54 -11.25 -16.06
C GLU A 460 -29.65 -10.02 -16.24
N PHE A 461 -29.05 -9.50 -15.16
CA PHE A 461 -28.06 -8.42 -15.26
C PHE A 461 -26.76 -8.89 -15.91
N CYS A 462 -26.15 -9.97 -15.40
CA CYS A 462 -24.85 -10.46 -15.84
C CYS A 462 -24.83 -10.90 -17.32
N ASN A 463 -25.97 -11.33 -17.87
CA ASN A 463 -26.12 -11.71 -19.26
C ASN A 463 -26.72 -10.60 -20.15
N SER A 464 -26.95 -9.41 -19.61
CA SER A 464 -27.44 -8.24 -20.36
C SER A 464 -26.31 -7.30 -20.79
N ILE A 465 -26.64 -6.36 -21.67
CA ILE A 465 -25.76 -5.25 -22.06
C ILE A 465 -25.43 -4.29 -20.90
N TRP A 466 -26.18 -4.34 -19.80
CA TRP A 466 -26.00 -3.44 -18.65
C TRP A 466 -25.00 -3.96 -17.62
N GLY A 467 -24.81 -5.28 -17.57
CA GLY A 467 -23.87 -5.92 -16.65
C GLY A 467 -22.66 -6.52 -17.35
N TRP A 468 -22.48 -6.27 -18.65
CA TRP A 468 -21.47 -6.97 -19.45
C TRP A 468 -20.03 -6.73 -18.96
N ASP A 469 -19.75 -5.55 -18.43
CA ASP A 469 -18.47 -5.10 -17.85
C ASP A 469 -18.29 -5.54 -16.39
N GLN A 470 -19.38 -5.78 -15.66
CA GLN A 470 -19.37 -6.21 -14.26
C GLN A 470 -19.62 -7.72 -14.07
N ARG A 471 -20.01 -8.45 -15.12
CA ARG A 471 -20.44 -9.86 -15.03
C ARG A 471 -19.37 -10.77 -14.46
N GLY A 472 -18.10 -10.52 -14.77
CA GLY A 472 -16.99 -11.33 -14.29
C GLY A 472 -16.87 -11.25 -12.78
N LEU A 473 -16.75 -10.01 -12.27
CA LEU A 473 -16.64 -9.74 -10.84
C LEU A 473 -17.89 -10.20 -10.07
N ASN A 474 -19.09 -9.87 -10.56
CA ASN A 474 -20.33 -10.22 -9.89
C ASN A 474 -20.58 -11.73 -9.87
N SER A 475 -20.27 -12.45 -10.96
CA SER A 475 -20.37 -13.91 -10.98
C SER A 475 -19.41 -14.54 -9.96
N MET A 476 -18.17 -14.04 -9.90
CA MET A 476 -17.16 -14.50 -8.93
C MET A 476 -17.60 -14.27 -7.49
N MET A 477 -18.07 -13.06 -7.17
CA MET A 477 -18.57 -12.72 -5.84
C MET A 477 -19.72 -13.65 -5.43
N MET A 478 -20.71 -13.84 -6.30
CA MET A 478 -21.87 -14.69 -5.99
C MET A 478 -21.48 -16.15 -5.74
N LEU A 479 -20.58 -16.71 -6.57
CA LEU A 479 -20.06 -18.07 -6.36
C LEU A 479 -19.26 -18.17 -5.04
N SER A 480 -18.45 -17.16 -4.73
CA SER A 480 -17.71 -17.09 -3.46
C SER A 480 -18.66 -17.08 -2.26
N PHE A 481 -19.72 -16.26 -2.30
CA PHE A 481 -20.72 -16.17 -1.23
C PHE A 481 -21.42 -17.50 -1.01
N LEU A 482 -21.80 -18.20 -2.07
CA LEU A 482 -22.44 -19.52 -1.99
C LEU A 482 -21.48 -20.60 -1.44
N ASN A 483 -20.20 -20.56 -1.81
CA ASN A 483 -19.19 -21.48 -1.28
C ASN A 483 -18.96 -21.26 0.22
N VAL A 484 -18.83 -20.00 0.65
CA VAL A 484 -18.75 -19.65 2.08
C VAL A 484 -20.03 -20.06 2.81
N ALA A 485 -21.20 -19.80 2.24
CA ALA A 485 -22.49 -20.16 2.86
C ALA A 485 -22.64 -21.68 3.02
N LYS A 486 -22.28 -22.46 1.99
CA LYS A 486 -22.22 -23.93 2.05
C LYS A 486 -21.31 -24.39 3.18
N HIS A 487 -20.08 -23.86 3.26
CA HIS A 487 -19.09 -24.24 4.27
C HIS A 487 -19.55 -23.91 5.69
N VAL A 488 -19.92 -22.66 5.93
CA VAL A 488 -20.29 -22.16 7.27
C VAL A 488 -21.57 -22.84 7.77
N THR A 489 -22.60 -22.93 6.93
CA THR A 489 -23.92 -23.44 7.37
C THR A 489 -24.06 -24.95 7.26
N GLY A 490 -23.23 -25.61 6.45
CA GLY A 490 -23.38 -27.03 6.08
C GLY A 490 -24.58 -27.32 5.16
N ASN A 491 -25.30 -26.30 4.68
CA ASN A 491 -26.53 -26.50 3.92
C ASN A 491 -26.26 -26.72 2.42
N ALA A 492 -26.54 -27.92 1.94
CA ALA A 492 -26.35 -28.31 0.53
C ALA A 492 -27.18 -27.50 -0.48
N LYS A 493 -28.20 -26.72 -0.06
CA LYS A 493 -28.97 -25.87 -0.98
C LYS A 493 -28.09 -24.84 -1.69
N TYR A 494 -27.08 -24.30 -1.02
CA TYR A 494 -26.18 -23.29 -1.59
C TYR A 494 -25.33 -23.86 -2.72
N ASP A 495 -24.91 -25.12 -2.57
CA ASP A 495 -24.19 -25.85 -3.63
C ASP A 495 -25.06 -26.08 -4.87
N LYS A 496 -26.33 -26.48 -4.67
CA LYS A 496 -27.29 -26.64 -5.78
C LYS A 496 -27.51 -25.34 -6.54
N VAL A 497 -27.61 -24.22 -5.83
CA VAL A 497 -27.74 -22.88 -6.44
C VAL A 497 -26.47 -22.51 -7.20
N ALA A 498 -25.29 -22.76 -6.64
CA ALA A 498 -24.03 -22.51 -7.33
C ALA A 498 -23.90 -23.36 -8.62
N GLN A 499 -24.28 -24.63 -8.57
CA GLN A 499 -24.33 -25.51 -9.75
C GLN A 499 -25.29 -24.98 -10.82
N MET A 500 -26.49 -24.52 -10.44
CA MET A 500 -27.44 -23.89 -11.37
C MET A 500 -26.82 -22.67 -12.05
N LEU A 501 -26.24 -21.73 -11.29
CA LEU A 501 -25.58 -20.54 -11.85
C LEU A 501 -24.40 -20.89 -12.78
N ARG A 502 -23.66 -21.96 -12.47
CA ARG A 502 -22.56 -22.44 -13.34
C ARG A 502 -23.09 -23.05 -14.63
N ASN A 503 -24.04 -23.96 -14.54
CA ASN A 503 -24.48 -24.79 -15.67
C ASN A 503 -25.41 -24.03 -16.62
N GLU A 504 -26.29 -23.17 -16.09
CA GLU A 504 -27.31 -22.47 -16.87
C GLU A 504 -26.86 -21.07 -17.30
N HIS A 505 -25.92 -20.46 -16.55
CA HIS A 505 -25.51 -19.06 -16.75
C HIS A 505 -24.01 -18.84 -16.85
N ASN A 506 -23.20 -19.90 -16.89
CA ASN A 506 -21.76 -19.85 -17.11
C ASN A 506 -20.99 -19.00 -16.07
N TYR A 507 -21.46 -18.93 -14.82
CA TYR A 507 -20.83 -18.06 -13.81
C TYR A 507 -19.36 -18.42 -13.54
N HIS A 508 -18.99 -19.70 -13.66
CA HIS A 508 -17.60 -20.17 -13.52
C HIS A 508 -16.69 -19.67 -14.66
N ILE A 509 -17.23 -19.56 -15.89
CA ILE A 509 -16.51 -18.99 -17.04
C ILE A 509 -16.38 -17.47 -16.86
N ASN A 510 -17.45 -16.78 -16.47
CA ASN A 510 -17.39 -15.35 -16.16
C ASN A 510 -16.34 -15.07 -15.07
N ALA A 511 -16.32 -15.89 -14.02
CA ALA A 511 -15.37 -15.77 -12.91
C ALA A 511 -13.91 -15.97 -13.33
N MET A 512 -13.61 -16.53 -14.51
CA MET A 512 -12.22 -16.56 -15.00
C MET A 512 -11.66 -15.16 -15.27
N HIS A 513 -12.53 -14.21 -15.64
CA HIS A 513 -12.21 -12.81 -15.91
C HIS A 513 -12.88 -11.91 -14.87
N GLY A 514 -12.54 -12.12 -13.59
CA GLY A 514 -13.16 -11.40 -12.48
C GLY A 514 -12.92 -9.90 -12.43
N LYS A 515 -12.01 -9.35 -13.23
CA LYS A 515 -11.63 -7.92 -13.19
C LYS A 515 -11.43 -7.37 -14.59
N GLU A 516 -12.02 -6.21 -14.83
CA GLU A 516 -11.77 -5.38 -16.00
C GLU A 516 -10.53 -4.49 -15.80
N PHE A 517 -9.66 -4.48 -16.81
CA PHE A 517 -8.40 -3.72 -16.85
C PHE A 517 -8.33 -2.74 -18.03
N PHE A 518 -9.34 -2.72 -18.91
CA PHE A 518 -9.47 -1.79 -20.03
C PHE A 518 -10.92 -1.78 -20.55
N PRO A 519 -11.48 -0.66 -21.06
CA PRO A 519 -10.87 0.67 -21.18
C PRO A 519 -10.65 1.35 -19.82
N PRO A 520 -9.79 2.39 -19.73
CA PRO A 520 -9.46 3.09 -18.48
C PRO A 520 -10.69 3.54 -17.68
N ASP A 521 -11.74 4.00 -18.36
CA ASP A 521 -12.99 4.45 -17.74
C ASP A 521 -13.71 3.34 -16.93
N ASN A 522 -13.42 2.06 -17.23
CA ASN A 522 -13.98 0.91 -16.53
C ASN A 522 -13.01 0.34 -15.47
N VAL A 523 -11.78 0.86 -15.38
CA VAL A 523 -10.77 0.36 -14.45
C VAL A 523 -11.01 0.97 -13.07
N VAL A 524 -11.70 0.21 -12.25
CA VAL A 524 -11.97 0.58 -10.86
C VAL A 524 -10.94 -0.07 -9.92
N PRO A 525 -10.08 0.68 -9.19
CA PRO A 525 -9.00 0.11 -8.39
C PRO A 525 -9.47 -0.66 -7.15
N TRP A 526 -10.54 -0.21 -6.50
CA TRP A 526 -11.05 -0.88 -5.30
C TRP A 526 -11.67 -2.25 -5.60
N ASP A 527 -12.10 -2.51 -6.84
CA ASP A 527 -12.58 -3.81 -7.30
C ASP A 527 -11.49 -4.89 -7.25
N ASN A 528 -10.20 -4.50 -7.23
CA ASN A 528 -9.10 -5.43 -6.99
C ASN A 528 -9.27 -6.14 -5.64
N ASN A 529 -9.70 -5.41 -4.59
CA ASN A 529 -9.97 -6.01 -3.29
C ASN A 529 -11.17 -6.95 -3.34
N LEU A 530 -12.24 -6.59 -4.06
CA LEU A 530 -13.43 -7.44 -4.19
C LEU A 530 -13.07 -8.76 -4.87
N CYS A 531 -12.35 -8.68 -6.00
CA CYS A 531 -11.88 -9.85 -6.74
C CYS A 531 -11.02 -10.75 -5.86
N LEU A 532 -9.98 -10.20 -5.22
CA LEU A 532 -9.03 -10.99 -4.43
C LEU A 532 -9.66 -11.56 -3.15
N MET A 533 -10.46 -10.78 -2.41
CA MET A 533 -11.17 -11.27 -1.23
C MET A 533 -12.13 -12.40 -1.60
N SER A 534 -12.82 -12.28 -2.74
CA SER A 534 -13.73 -13.32 -3.23
C SER A 534 -12.99 -14.58 -3.66
N MET A 535 -11.78 -14.47 -4.20
CA MET A 535 -10.93 -15.63 -4.51
C MET A 535 -10.63 -16.50 -3.28
N LEU A 536 -10.46 -15.87 -2.11
CA LEU A 536 -10.22 -16.63 -0.88
C LEU A 536 -11.40 -17.57 -0.57
N GLY A 537 -12.64 -17.05 -0.55
CA GLY A 537 -13.83 -17.87 -0.30
C GLY A 537 -14.11 -18.88 -1.43
N LEU A 538 -13.81 -18.50 -2.67
CA LEU A 538 -14.02 -19.35 -3.83
C LEU A 538 -13.06 -20.55 -3.81
N MET A 539 -11.76 -20.32 -3.66
CA MET A 539 -10.74 -21.38 -3.70
C MET A 539 -10.63 -22.17 -2.39
N ASN A 540 -10.92 -21.57 -1.22
CA ASN A 540 -10.78 -22.31 0.03
C ASN A 540 -11.82 -23.40 0.23
N TYR A 541 -13.03 -23.18 -0.30
CA TYR A 541 -14.20 -24.03 -0.07
C TYR A 541 -14.71 -24.72 -1.34
N GLU A 542 -14.02 -24.56 -2.47
CA GLU A 542 -14.27 -25.34 -3.68
C GLU A 542 -13.67 -26.75 -3.56
N THR A 543 -14.43 -27.74 -3.99
CA THR A 543 -14.08 -29.17 -3.91
C THR A 543 -13.95 -29.82 -5.27
N ASP A 544 -14.37 -29.14 -6.33
CA ASP A 544 -14.22 -29.60 -7.71
C ASP A 544 -12.81 -29.27 -8.23
N PRO A 545 -12.01 -30.27 -8.63
CA PRO A 545 -10.66 -30.06 -9.15
C PRO A 545 -10.62 -29.26 -10.45
N GLU A 546 -11.63 -29.37 -11.33
CA GLU A 546 -11.69 -28.60 -12.59
C GLU A 546 -11.89 -27.11 -12.30
N LEU A 547 -12.84 -26.80 -11.41
CA LEU A 547 -13.09 -25.42 -11.00
C LEU A 547 -11.90 -24.81 -10.27
N LEU A 548 -11.20 -25.57 -9.42
CA LEU A 548 -9.98 -25.10 -8.76
C LEU A 548 -8.87 -24.72 -9.75
N ILE A 549 -8.70 -25.49 -10.84
CA ILE A 549 -7.76 -25.14 -11.92
C ILE A 549 -8.19 -23.82 -12.59
N MET A 550 -9.48 -23.67 -12.91
CA MET A 550 -10.01 -22.45 -13.52
C MET A 550 -9.80 -21.22 -12.63
N TYR A 551 -10.11 -21.32 -11.34
CA TYR A 551 -9.96 -20.22 -10.39
C TYR A 551 -8.49 -19.89 -10.12
N ARG A 552 -7.62 -20.90 -10.11
CA ARG A 552 -6.16 -20.72 -10.04
C ARG A 552 -5.63 -19.97 -11.26
N MET A 553 -6.15 -20.23 -12.46
CA MET A 553 -5.83 -19.46 -13.68
C MET A 553 -6.38 -18.02 -13.61
N SER A 554 -7.59 -17.85 -13.09
CA SER A 554 -8.17 -16.52 -12.88
C SER A 554 -7.33 -15.69 -11.90
N LEU A 555 -6.86 -16.32 -10.82
CA LEU A 555 -5.97 -15.69 -9.85
C LEU A 555 -4.65 -15.23 -10.50
N GLU A 556 -4.05 -16.05 -11.37
CA GLU A 556 -2.89 -15.62 -12.17
C GLU A 556 -3.21 -14.40 -13.02
N ASN A 557 -4.31 -14.44 -13.78
CA ASN A 557 -4.70 -13.35 -14.65
C ASN A 557 -4.87 -12.04 -13.86
N SER A 558 -5.62 -12.07 -12.76
CA SER A 558 -5.82 -10.90 -11.91
C SER A 558 -4.50 -10.39 -11.31
N TRP A 559 -3.64 -11.29 -10.82
CA TRP A 559 -2.37 -10.91 -10.20
C TRP A 559 -1.37 -10.34 -11.21
N LEU A 560 -1.29 -10.87 -12.43
CA LEU A 560 -0.41 -10.35 -13.49
C LEU A 560 -0.64 -8.86 -13.76
N HIS A 561 -1.88 -8.39 -13.71
CA HIS A 561 -2.21 -6.99 -13.93
C HIS A 561 -1.92 -6.10 -12.70
N ILE A 562 -2.25 -6.56 -11.49
CA ILE A 562 -2.18 -5.72 -10.29
C ILE A 562 -0.83 -5.81 -9.54
N SER A 563 -0.04 -6.86 -9.76
CA SER A 563 1.26 -7.10 -9.09
C SER A 563 2.25 -5.95 -9.27
N LYS A 564 2.19 -5.27 -10.42
CA LYS A 564 2.99 -4.08 -10.73
C LYS A 564 2.72 -2.90 -9.79
N GLN A 565 1.56 -2.87 -9.11
CA GLN A 565 1.27 -1.84 -8.12
C GLN A 565 2.00 -2.05 -6.79
N LYS A 566 2.64 -3.21 -6.57
CA LYS A 566 3.32 -3.58 -5.32
C LYS A 566 2.44 -3.29 -4.10
N ASN A 567 1.55 -4.22 -3.79
CA ASN A 567 0.64 -4.13 -2.67
C ASN A 567 0.74 -5.36 -1.77
N ALA A 568 1.07 -5.15 -0.49
CA ALA A 568 1.32 -6.25 0.45
C ALA A 568 0.10 -7.15 0.67
N PHE A 569 -1.11 -6.60 0.65
CA PHE A 569 -2.33 -7.40 0.81
C PHE A 569 -2.58 -8.29 -0.40
N TRP A 570 -2.39 -7.75 -1.61
CA TRP A 570 -2.60 -8.49 -2.84
C TRP A 570 -1.57 -9.60 -3.02
N ASP A 571 -0.30 -9.30 -2.74
CA ASP A 571 0.79 -10.28 -2.82
C ASP A 571 0.65 -11.38 -1.75
N ALA A 572 0.23 -11.03 -0.53
CA ALA A 572 -0.04 -12.01 0.51
C ALA A 572 -1.22 -12.93 0.14
N LEU A 573 -2.29 -12.38 -0.45
CA LEU A 573 -3.45 -13.18 -0.85
C LEU A 573 -3.13 -14.10 -2.03
N TYR A 574 -2.49 -13.58 -3.07
CA TYR A 574 -2.03 -14.38 -4.20
C TYR A 574 -1.14 -15.53 -3.74
N SER A 575 -0.10 -15.21 -2.95
CA SER A 575 0.86 -16.22 -2.49
C SER A 575 0.20 -17.28 -1.61
N ALA A 576 -0.74 -16.90 -0.74
CA ALA A 576 -1.48 -17.84 0.10
C ALA A 576 -2.28 -18.84 -0.74
N MET A 577 -3.00 -18.36 -1.76
CA MET A 577 -3.81 -19.22 -2.63
C MET A 577 -2.97 -20.05 -3.59
N ALA A 578 -1.90 -19.49 -4.15
CA ALA A 578 -0.95 -20.22 -4.98
C ALA A 578 -0.24 -21.33 -4.19
N GLN A 579 0.22 -21.05 -2.97
CA GLN A 579 0.84 -22.04 -2.09
C GLN A 579 -0.13 -23.17 -1.72
N LYS A 580 -1.38 -22.82 -1.38
CA LYS A 580 -2.41 -23.83 -1.09
C LYS A 580 -2.64 -24.75 -2.29
N PHE A 581 -2.76 -24.18 -3.49
CA PHE A 581 -2.91 -24.97 -4.71
C PHE A 581 -1.71 -25.88 -4.95
N ALA A 582 -0.49 -25.36 -4.83
CA ALA A 582 0.73 -26.16 -4.99
C ALA A 582 0.83 -27.30 -3.95
N GLN A 583 0.38 -27.07 -2.72
CA GLN A 583 0.27 -28.11 -1.71
C GLN A 583 -0.73 -29.21 -2.13
N GLN A 584 -1.91 -28.84 -2.64
CA GLN A 584 -2.88 -29.81 -3.16
C GLN A 584 -2.30 -30.64 -4.32
N VAL A 585 -1.50 -30.03 -5.20
CA VAL A 585 -0.77 -30.74 -6.25
C VAL A 585 0.21 -31.76 -5.65
N ALA A 586 1.02 -31.35 -4.68
CA ALA A 586 1.99 -32.22 -4.02
C ALA A 586 1.34 -33.39 -3.25
N GLU A 587 0.14 -33.17 -2.70
CA GLU A 587 -0.67 -34.18 -2.00
C GLU A 587 -1.41 -35.12 -2.97
N GLY A 588 -1.30 -34.90 -4.28
CA GLY A 588 -1.92 -35.73 -5.30
C GLY A 588 -3.42 -35.50 -5.47
N TYR A 589 -3.94 -34.34 -5.04
CA TYR A 589 -5.35 -33.99 -5.12
C TYR A 589 -5.91 -34.06 -6.55
N PHE A 590 -5.08 -33.71 -7.55
CA PHE A 590 -5.44 -33.71 -8.97
C PHE A 590 -5.10 -35.02 -9.69
N ASN A 591 -4.63 -36.07 -8.98
CA ASN A 591 -4.21 -37.34 -9.58
C ASN A 591 -5.38 -38.28 -9.90
N ASN A 592 -6.59 -37.98 -9.42
CA ASN A 592 -7.76 -38.84 -9.59
C ASN A 592 -8.36 -38.69 -11.00
N GLU A 593 -8.78 -39.82 -11.58
CA GLU A 593 -9.15 -39.99 -12.99
C GLU A 593 -10.31 -39.07 -13.44
N ASN A 594 -10.16 -38.46 -14.64
CA ASN A 594 -11.10 -37.58 -15.36
C ASN A 594 -11.23 -36.11 -14.89
N VAL A 595 -10.12 -35.40 -14.62
CA VAL A 595 -10.12 -33.92 -14.59
C VAL A 595 -9.95 -33.38 -16.01
N PHE A 596 -10.99 -32.72 -16.54
CA PHE A 596 -11.18 -32.37 -17.95
C PHE A 596 -10.89 -33.56 -18.88
N PRO A 597 -11.74 -34.60 -18.89
CA PRO A 597 -11.49 -35.82 -19.69
C PRO A 597 -11.37 -35.52 -21.19
N GLU A 598 -12.05 -34.49 -21.68
CA GLU A 598 -11.97 -34.02 -23.07
C GLU A 598 -10.64 -33.31 -23.39
N ALA A 599 -9.85 -32.93 -22.38
CA ALA A 599 -8.64 -32.13 -22.51
C ALA A 599 -7.47 -32.59 -21.60
N GLY A 600 -7.32 -33.89 -21.33
CA GLY A 600 -6.36 -34.40 -20.34
C GLY A 600 -4.88 -33.99 -20.52
N SER A 601 -4.41 -33.78 -21.76
CA SER A 601 -3.04 -33.26 -22.01
C SER A 601 -2.84 -31.82 -21.55
N PHE A 602 -3.90 -31.00 -21.64
CA PHE A 602 -3.91 -29.64 -21.13
C PHE A 602 -3.89 -29.64 -19.61
N THR A 603 -4.69 -30.49 -18.96
CA THR A 603 -4.81 -30.59 -17.50
C THR A 603 -3.46 -30.80 -16.82
N ASN A 604 -2.71 -31.82 -17.23
CA ASN A 604 -1.42 -32.14 -16.61
C ASN A 604 -0.43 -30.97 -16.72
N LYS A 605 -0.39 -30.31 -17.89
CA LYS A 605 0.47 -29.15 -18.12
C LYS A 605 0.01 -27.93 -17.32
N ALA A 606 -1.29 -27.68 -17.23
CA ALA A 606 -1.85 -26.57 -16.46
C ALA A 606 -1.53 -26.75 -14.97
N VAL A 607 -1.81 -27.94 -14.42
CA VAL A 607 -1.53 -28.28 -13.01
C VAL A 607 -0.04 -28.15 -12.70
N SER A 608 0.85 -28.70 -13.53
CA SER A 608 2.30 -28.58 -13.30
C SER A 608 2.79 -27.14 -13.37
N THR A 609 2.23 -26.33 -14.27
CA THR A 609 2.61 -24.92 -14.44
C THR A 609 2.13 -24.07 -13.26
N LEU A 610 0.89 -24.25 -12.83
CA LEU A 610 0.28 -23.46 -11.75
C LEU A 610 0.75 -23.86 -10.34
N ALA A 611 1.41 -25.02 -10.22
CA ALA A 611 2.12 -25.42 -9.01
C ALA A 611 3.38 -24.56 -8.76
N GLU A 612 3.94 -23.95 -9.80
CA GLU A 612 5.03 -22.98 -9.68
C GLU A 612 4.45 -21.58 -9.47
N TYR A 613 5.04 -20.82 -8.53
CA TYR A 613 4.67 -19.43 -8.25
C TYR A 613 5.86 -18.68 -7.63
N PRO A 614 5.95 -17.34 -7.80
CA PRO A 614 7.05 -16.55 -7.25
C PRO A 614 7.01 -16.49 -5.71
N ASP A 615 8.18 -16.55 -5.07
CA ASP A 615 8.32 -16.22 -3.65
C ASP A 615 8.28 -14.70 -3.46
N LEU A 616 7.13 -14.20 -3.00
CA LEU A 616 6.90 -12.78 -2.74
C LEU A 616 7.22 -12.35 -1.29
N GLY A 617 7.78 -13.24 -0.45
CA GLY A 617 8.00 -12.95 0.97
C GLY A 617 8.89 -11.73 1.22
N ASN A 618 9.92 -11.51 0.39
CA ASN A 618 10.76 -10.31 0.49
C ASN A 618 10.03 -9.04 0.03
N HIS A 619 9.21 -9.11 -1.02
CA HIS A 619 8.41 -7.98 -1.48
C HIS A 619 7.39 -7.58 -0.40
N ILE A 620 6.70 -8.55 0.21
CA ILE A 620 5.76 -8.33 1.31
C ILE A 620 6.46 -7.60 2.46
N LYS A 621 7.64 -8.05 2.89
CA LYS A 621 8.42 -7.40 3.96
C LYS A 621 8.83 -5.97 3.59
N GLU A 622 9.30 -5.74 2.37
CA GLU A 622 9.70 -4.42 1.90
C GLU A 622 8.53 -3.44 1.95
N MET A 623 7.38 -3.83 1.41
CA MET A 623 6.17 -3.00 1.41
C MET A 623 5.64 -2.74 2.81
N LEU A 624 5.58 -3.78 3.67
CA LEU A 624 5.19 -3.63 5.07
C LEU A 624 6.11 -2.66 5.81
N GLN A 625 7.42 -2.66 5.51
CA GLN A 625 8.36 -1.70 6.07
C GLN A 625 8.09 -0.28 5.55
N GLN A 626 7.82 -0.11 4.26
CA GLN A 626 7.60 1.20 3.64
C GLN A 626 6.29 1.89 4.08
N ILE A 627 5.23 1.15 4.46
CA ILE A 627 3.99 1.76 4.95
C ILE A 627 4.30 2.81 6.04
N PRO A 628 3.95 4.10 5.87
CA PRO A 628 4.29 5.15 6.83
C PRO A 628 3.53 4.96 8.15
N LEU A 629 4.06 5.52 9.25
CA LEU A 629 3.38 5.45 10.56
C LEU A 629 2.19 6.42 10.63
N ASP A 630 2.27 7.57 9.95
CA ASP A 630 1.13 8.44 9.72
C ASP A 630 0.37 7.95 8.48
N LEU A 631 -0.78 7.31 8.69
CA LEU A 631 -1.62 6.83 7.59
C LEU A 631 -2.48 7.96 7.00
N ILE A 632 -1.84 9.10 6.73
CA ILE A 632 -2.47 10.31 6.22
C ILE A 632 -2.21 10.40 4.70
N GLY A 633 -3.24 10.81 3.96
CA GLY A 633 -3.11 11.21 2.57
C GLY A 633 -2.43 12.57 2.47
N TYR A 634 -1.48 12.73 1.56
CA TYR A 634 -0.82 14.01 1.26
C TYR A 634 -1.01 14.32 -0.21
N GLU A 635 -1.37 15.56 -0.55
CA GLU A 635 -1.37 15.99 -1.95
C GLU A 635 0.04 15.85 -2.52
N MET A 636 0.17 15.09 -3.61
CA MET A 636 1.46 14.80 -4.24
C MET A 636 1.27 14.70 -5.74
N ASP A 637 1.96 15.58 -6.48
CA ASP A 637 2.08 15.51 -7.93
C ASP A 637 3.48 14.99 -8.29
N ASN A 638 3.54 13.75 -8.75
CA ASN A 638 4.76 13.06 -9.19
C ASN A 638 4.92 13.06 -10.72
N THR A 639 4.12 13.80 -11.49
CA THR A 639 4.19 13.82 -12.96
C THR A 639 5.49 14.42 -13.51
N HIS A 640 6.23 15.18 -12.70
CA HIS A 640 7.52 15.78 -13.07
C HIS A 640 8.70 14.81 -13.03
N ARG A 641 8.51 13.60 -12.51
CA ARG A 641 9.59 12.66 -12.21
C ARG A 641 10.27 12.15 -13.49
N LEU A 642 11.60 12.18 -13.50
CA LEU A 642 12.42 11.69 -14.62
C LEU A 642 12.45 10.16 -14.72
N ASP A 643 12.14 9.48 -13.62
CA ASP A 643 12.10 8.03 -13.49
C ASP A 643 10.72 7.43 -13.75
N VAL A 644 9.77 8.22 -14.26
CA VAL A 644 8.39 7.82 -14.53
C VAL A 644 8.07 7.86 -16.03
N VAL A 645 7.18 6.97 -16.46
CA VAL A 645 6.54 6.93 -17.77
C VAL A 645 5.04 7.07 -17.56
N GLN A 646 4.43 8.06 -18.21
CA GLN A 646 2.98 8.19 -18.27
C GLN A 646 2.40 7.05 -19.10
N ASP A 647 1.26 6.51 -18.70
CA ASP A 647 0.61 5.41 -19.39
C ASP A 647 0.18 5.84 -20.81
N PRO A 648 0.72 5.21 -21.87
CA PRO A 648 0.43 5.60 -23.25
C PRO A 648 -0.92 5.07 -23.76
N ALA A 649 -1.72 4.37 -22.95
CA ALA A 649 -2.99 3.79 -23.37
C ALA A 649 -3.97 4.87 -23.89
N PRO A 650 -4.71 4.62 -25.00
CA PRO A 650 -5.69 5.56 -25.50
C PRO A 650 -6.77 5.88 -24.47
N GLY A 651 -7.08 7.17 -24.27
CA GLY A 651 -8.09 7.63 -23.32
C GLY A 651 -7.64 7.67 -21.86
N GLN A 652 -6.38 7.30 -21.57
CA GLN A 652 -5.85 7.29 -20.22
C GLN A 652 -5.60 8.70 -19.67
N ASP A 653 -5.85 8.89 -18.37
CA ASP A 653 -5.55 10.13 -17.66
C ASP A 653 -4.02 10.41 -17.66
N PRO A 654 -3.56 11.63 -18.01
CA PRO A 654 -2.13 11.97 -18.04
C PRO A 654 -1.45 11.92 -16.66
N THR A 655 -2.22 11.80 -15.59
CA THR A 655 -1.73 11.63 -14.22
C THR A 655 -1.60 10.16 -13.81
N VAL A 656 -1.75 9.21 -14.73
CA VAL A 656 -1.52 7.78 -14.49
C VAL A 656 -0.22 7.32 -15.17
N GLY A 657 0.56 6.52 -14.47
CA GLY A 657 1.81 5.97 -14.98
C GLY A 657 2.59 5.14 -13.97
N TRP A 658 3.79 4.74 -14.35
CA TRP A 658 4.66 3.87 -13.55
C TRP A 658 6.12 4.29 -13.66
N ARG A 659 6.96 3.82 -12.74
CA ARG A 659 8.40 4.00 -12.86
C ARG A 659 8.93 3.28 -14.09
N LYS A 660 10.07 3.71 -14.63
CA LYS A 660 10.70 3.09 -15.81
C LYS A 660 11.00 1.59 -15.67
N ASP A 661 11.03 1.05 -14.45
CA ASP A 661 11.13 -0.39 -14.20
C ASP A 661 9.79 -1.15 -14.30
N GLY A 662 8.70 -0.47 -14.64
CA GLY A 662 7.37 -1.04 -14.85
C GLY A 662 6.50 -1.13 -13.59
N PHE A 663 7.00 -0.69 -12.43
CA PHE A 663 6.26 -0.75 -11.17
C PHE A 663 5.70 0.61 -10.77
N ALA A 664 4.60 0.60 -10.01
CA ALA A 664 4.11 1.79 -9.32
C ALA A 664 5.20 2.42 -8.43
N LEU A 665 5.02 3.70 -8.11
CA LEU A 665 5.84 4.40 -7.12
C LEU A 665 5.82 3.65 -5.78
N PRO A 666 6.87 3.64 -4.95
CA PRO A 666 6.79 3.08 -3.59
C PRO A 666 5.66 3.73 -2.77
N VAL A 667 5.04 3.00 -1.84
CA VAL A 667 3.88 3.49 -1.05
C VAL A 667 4.20 4.75 -0.23
N ASP A 668 5.46 4.89 0.17
CA ASP A 668 5.96 6.02 0.94
C ASP A 668 6.33 7.22 0.05
N GLU A 669 6.27 7.08 -1.28
CA GLU A 669 6.46 8.15 -2.28
C GLU A 669 5.13 8.62 -2.92
N ARG A 670 4.00 8.14 -2.38
CA ARG A 670 2.76 7.97 -3.15
C ARG A 670 1.54 8.86 -2.87
N GLY A 671 1.54 9.97 -2.15
CA GLY A 671 0.31 10.73 -1.87
C GLY A 671 -0.78 10.01 -1.05
N HIS A 672 -1.45 8.98 -1.55
CA HIS A 672 -2.29 8.08 -0.75
C HIS A 672 -1.49 6.93 -0.11
N VAL A 673 -2.03 6.37 0.97
CA VAL A 673 -1.46 5.18 1.66
C VAL A 673 -2.38 3.95 1.59
N ARG A 674 -3.59 4.14 1.07
CA ARG A 674 -4.62 3.10 1.00
C ARG A 674 -4.25 2.03 -0.01
N GLN A 675 -4.48 0.78 0.37
CA GLN A 675 -4.22 -0.40 -0.46
C GLN A 675 -5.36 -0.72 -1.44
N ASP A 676 -6.43 0.05 -1.46
CA ASP A 676 -7.56 -0.10 -2.40
C ASP A 676 -7.68 1.08 -3.39
N ARG A 677 -6.65 1.92 -3.46
CA ARG A 677 -6.49 3.02 -4.41
C ARG A 677 -5.50 2.61 -5.49
N ASP A 678 -5.55 3.32 -6.63
CA ASP A 678 -4.68 3.03 -7.75
C ASP A 678 -3.23 3.42 -7.46
N GLY A 679 -2.33 2.44 -7.35
CA GLY A 679 -0.90 2.68 -7.19
C GLY A 679 -0.24 3.37 -8.39
N PHE A 680 -0.89 3.40 -9.56
CA PHE A 680 -0.39 4.09 -10.75
C PHE A 680 -0.79 5.58 -10.82
N ALA A 681 -1.58 6.08 -9.87
CA ALA A 681 -1.85 7.51 -9.79
C ALA A 681 -0.58 8.28 -9.41
N LEU A 682 -0.07 9.08 -10.35
CA LEU A 682 1.07 9.98 -10.17
C LEU A 682 0.68 11.27 -9.47
N HIS A 683 -0.54 11.75 -9.71
CA HIS A 683 -1.09 12.91 -9.03
C HIS A 683 -2.23 12.48 -8.10
N PHE A 684 -1.97 12.54 -6.80
CA PHE A 684 -3.00 12.31 -5.79
C PHE A 684 -3.48 13.65 -5.21
N LYS A 685 -4.79 13.87 -5.29
CA LYS A 685 -5.51 14.93 -4.60
C LYS A 685 -6.76 14.32 -3.99
N GLU A 686 -6.89 14.37 -2.67
CA GLU A 686 -8.06 13.78 -2.00
C GLU A 686 -9.31 14.63 -2.31
N VAL A 687 -10.27 14.04 -3.01
CA VAL A 687 -11.58 14.66 -3.28
C VAL A 687 -12.30 14.77 -1.93
N GLY A 688 -12.62 16.00 -1.51
CA GLY A 688 -13.23 16.29 -0.19
C GLY A 688 -12.27 16.85 0.87
N GLY A 689 -10.96 16.94 0.58
CA GLY A 689 -9.97 17.60 1.43
C GLY A 689 -8.95 16.65 2.06
N VAL A 690 -7.75 17.17 2.31
CA VAL A 690 -6.54 16.44 2.75
C VAL A 690 -6.55 16.10 4.26
N ASN A 691 -7.74 15.93 4.82
CA ASN A 691 -7.99 15.98 6.25
C ASN A 691 -8.50 14.64 6.79
N ALA A 692 -7.86 13.53 6.44
CA ALA A 692 -8.22 12.22 7.00
C ALA A 692 -6.99 11.39 7.37
N GLU A 693 -7.12 10.68 8.48
CA GLU A 693 -6.25 9.55 8.81
C GLU A 693 -6.98 8.26 8.45
N GLN A 694 -6.25 7.29 7.90
CA GLN A 694 -6.76 5.96 7.58
C GLN A 694 -6.42 4.96 8.69
N GLU A 695 -7.21 3.91 8.83
CA GLU A 695 -7.03 2.88 9.85
C GLU A 695 -5.81 1.98 9.59
N GLY A 696 -5.24 1.45 10.67
CA GLY A 696 -4.08 0.56 10.66
C GLY A 696 -4.26 -0.78 9.95
N THR A 697 -5.47 -1.12 9.52
CA THR A 697 -5.83 -2.38 8.87
C THR A 697 -4.97 -2.67 7.65
N PHE A 698 -4.56 -1.65 6.89
CA PHE A 698 -3.70 -1.79 5.70
C PHE A 698 -2.31 -2.35 6.02
N PHE A 699 -1.83 -2.25 7.26
CA PHE A 699 -0.65 -2.98 7.70
C PHE A 699 -1.02 -4.32 8.34
N LEU A 700 -2.02 -4.31 9.24
CA LEU A 700 -2.34 -5.45 10.10
C LEU A 700 -2.79 -6.68 9.31
N LEU A 701 -3.68 -6.49 8.33
CA LEU A 701 -4.24 -7.58 7.55
C LEU A 701 -3.15 -8.33 6.75
N PRO A 702 -2.36 -7.69 5.86
CA PRO A 702 -1.29 -8.38 5.15
C PRO A 702 -0.24 -8.97 6.08
N TYR A 703 0.14 -8.29 7.17
CA TYR A 703 1.15 -8.80 8.10
C TYR A 703 0.71 -10.11 8.76
N TYR A 704 -0.47 -10.15 9.39
CA TYR A 704 -0.92 -11.36 10.08
C TYR A 704 -1.34 -12.46 9.11
N MET A 705 -1.91 -12.12 7.95
CA MET A 705 -2.19 -13.10 6.90
C MET A 705 -0.91 -13.76 6.40
N ALA A 706 0.12 -12.98 6.08
CA ALA A 706 1.40 -13.52 5.62
C ALA A 706 2.10 -14.37 6.67
N ARG A 707 2.00 -14.03 7.97
CA ARG A 707 2.48 -14.89 9.06
C ARG A 707 1.69 -16.20 9.16
N TYR A 708 0.36 -16.15 9.07
CA TYR A 708 -0.49 -17.33 9.14
C TYR A 708 -0.17 -18.34 8.03
N TYR A 709 -0.03 -17.86 6.80
CA TYR A 709 0.35 -18.69 5.65
C TYR A 709 1.87 -18.96 5.55
N LYS A 710 2.68 -18.49 6.49
CA LYS A 710 4.16 -18.67 6.53
C LYS A 710 4.89 -18.13 5.29
N LEU A 711 4.33 -17.07 4.70
CA LEU A 711 4.89 -16.36 3.53
C LEU A 711 6.09 -15.48 3.91
N ILE A 712 6.09 -15.03 5.15
CA ILE A 712 7.18 -14.25 5.75
C ILE A 712 7.70 -15.02 6.96
N LYS A 713 8.99 -15.35 6.93
CA LYS A 713 9.69 -16.16 7.93
C LYS A 713 10.52 -15.28 8.85
#